data_AF-A0A855YDU7-F1
#
_entry.id   AF-A0A855YDU7-F1
#
_cell.length_a   1.000
_cell.length_b   1.000
_cell.length_c   1.000
_cell.angle_alpha   90.00
_cell.angle_beta   90.00
_cell.angle_gamma   90.00
#
_symmetry.space_group_name_H-M   'P 1'
#
loop_
_entity.id
_entity.type
_entity.pdbx_description
1 polymer ?
#
loop_
_entity_poly.entity_id
_entity_poly.type
_entity_poly.pdbx_seq_one_letter_code
_entity_poly.pdbx_strand_id
1 'polypeptide(L)'
;MSRNKRFTKMMILAISISLVLSLGLIHPVQAGGWTQDSFENGDAQWTSTSGSWSVVQDQGNAVYYQSGKSEGRSSAGDAEWSNYVIAADVKVVDFNGSTRTYVAGRYADANNYYAASLYNSSGGKLEIRKKVNGSTTTLATKSDYKLAVDTWYNVKLEMNGSSINMYVNGVLELSATDTDMTKGSAGLVTLKSLVMYDNVNISNIGDPTPVTPPTDPTTEPSTGTPSDPSTETPPTDPGPEPTEPDQTTEWAAYNLTGFAAANTTGGGIISDTDSRYMRIYTASDLALALKKGSKTKVIEIMNDLDLGWNELPAAAQAAPFSAHNNALTHPVLMKTGVSRVSIDNFDGLTIFSANGATIKHAAFTFKRSNNVIIRNLAFDELWEWDEATKGNYDKNDWDYITVENSSNVWIDHATFHKAYDGLVDVKKGSTGVTISWSSFVGDDQGPNSWVTQQINALEANKSAYPMYAYLRSNAVGMSKEQIIAVAASQKKGHLIGATEFASDNADLEVTLHHNYYKDIQDRMPRLRGGNVHAYNIVMDNAATWELKKNITSSMSKAISAKGYHFGITSNGAISTESGAVLLENSVILGVQYPLRNNQADESKSNYTGKIAAIDTIYSLDGSSFRGNSDDAKSPLSPVPASLKPFSWNGLTALPYSYTAEDPAGLQARLISTSGAGAGQLSWAPAQWLATSYN
;
A
#
# COMPACT_ATOMS: atom_id res chain seq x y z
N MET A 1 57.99 -29.55 -34.02
CA MET A 1 59.12 -29.70 -33.07
C MET A 1 58.61 -29.39 -31.67
N SER A 2 58.25 -30.45 -30.91
CA SER A 2 58.87 -30.88 -29.63
C SER A 2 58.40 -30.06 -28.41
N ARG A 3 57.36 -30.44 -27.66
CA ARG A 3 57.18 -31.54 -26.67
C ARG A 3 57.83 -31.27 -25.29
N ASN A 4 57.05 -31.56 -24.22
CA ASN A 4 57.35 -31.77 -22.79
C ASN A 4 57.05 -30.58 -21.84
N LYS A 5 56.43 -30.72 -20.65
CA LYS A 5 56.15 -31.89 -19.77
C LYS A 5 55.05 -31.53 -18.73
N ARG A 6 54.38 -32.57 -18.19
CA ARG A 6 53.36 -32.55 -17.10
C ARG A 6 53.98 -32.63 -15.68
N PHE A 7 53.09 -32.39 -14.69
CA PHE A 7 53.11 -32.68 -13.22
C PHE A 7 53.73 -31.57 -12.33
N THR A 8 53.15 -31.13 -11.19
CA THR A 8 52.47 -31.88 -10.10
C THR A 8 51.57 -30.96 -9.24
N LYS A 9 50.53 -31.53 -8.61
CA LYS A 9 49.67 -30.91 -7.56
C LYS A 9 50.45 -30.56 -6.29
N MET A 10 50.09 -29.45 -5.62
CA MET A 10 50.21 -29.32 -4.17
C MET A 10 49.09 -28.45 -3.60
N MET A 11 48.46 -28.98 -2.56
CA MET A 11 47.32 -28.46 -1.80
C MET A 11 47.90 -27.65 -0.64
N ILE A 12 47.49 -26.38 -0.48
CA ILE A 12 47.78 -25.59 0.72
C ILE A 12 46.47 -24.98 1.23
N LEU A 13 46.14 -25.38 2.45
CA LEU A 13 45.07 -24.89 3.31
C LEU A 13 45.44 -23.50 3.83
N ALA A 14 44.59 -22.49 3.61
CA ALA A 14 44.72 -21.18 4.22
C ALA A 14 43.50 -20.90 5.09
N ILE A 15 43.74 -20.80 6.40
CA ILE A 15 42.79 -20.43 7.44
C ILE A 15 42.62 -18.91 7.41
N SER A 16 41.42 -18.43 7.10
CA SER A 16 41.05 -17.01 7.17
C SER A 16 40.55 -16.66 8.57
N ILE A 17 41.38 -15.94 9.33
CA ILE A 17 41.00 -15.22 10.55
C ILE A 17 40.55 -13.82 10.11
N SER A 18 39.24 -13.56 10.16
CA SER A 18 38.68 -12.22 9.95
C SER A 18 38.65 -11.47 11.27
N LEU A 19 39.55 -10.49 11.40
CA LEU A 19 39.56 -9.50 12.48
C LEU A 19 38.63 -8.35 12.08
N VAL A 20 37.47 -8.24 12.73
CA VAL A 20 36.54 -7.13 12.54
C VAL A 20 36.96 -6.00 13.47
N LEU A 21 37.57 -4.94 12.92
CA LEU A 21 37.67 -3.64 13.60
C LEU A 21 36.38 -2.86 13.33
N SER A 22 35.55 -2.71 14.35
CA SER A 22 34.43 -1.77 14.37
C SER A 22 34.96 -0.35 14.60
N LEU A 23 34.98 0.49 13.56
CA LEU A 23 35.05 1.94 13.73
C LEU A 23 33.65 2.44 14.09
N GLY A 24 33.51 2.97 15.31
CA GLY A 24 32.30 3.67 15.74
C GLY A 24 32.12 4.97 14.97
N LEU A 25 31.02 5.08 14.22
CA LEU A 25 30.49 6.34 13.73
C LEU A 25 29.77 7.02 14.89
N ILE A 26 30.39 8.09 15.39
CA ILE A 26 29.77 9.02 16.34
C ILE A 26 28.79 9.85 15.52
N HIS A 27 27.50 9.56 15.61
CA HIS A 27 26.46 10.49 15.16
C HIS A 27 26.31 11.61 16.20
N PRO A 28 26.18 12.88 15.77
CA PRO A 28 25.89 13.96 16.71
C PRO A 28 24.51 13.72 17.34
N VAL A 29 24.49 13.64 18.67
CA VAL A 29 23.28 13.65 19.49
C VAL A 29 22.57 14.97 19.26
N GLN A 30 21.37 14.92 18.66
CA GLN A 30 20.44 16.03 18.72
C GLN A 30 19.83 16.05 20.13
N ALA A 31 20.35 16.93 20.98
CA ALA A 31 19.77 17.22 22.28
C ALA A 31 18.48 18.03 22.07
N GLY A 32 17.33 17.48 22.47
CA GLY A 32 16.05 18.20 22.43
C GLY A 32 14.81 17.34 22.72
N GLY A 33 14.50 17.14 24.00
CA GLY A 33 13.14 17.21 24.57
C GLY A 33 12.00 16.39 23.93
N TRP A 34 12.18 15.09 23.72
CA TRP A 34 11.06 14.25 23.29
C TRP A 34 10.32 13.65 24.51
N THR A 35 9.05 14.02 24.69
CA THR A 35 8.25 13.66 25.86
C THR A 35 6.96 12.93 25.53
N GLN A 36 6.57 12.78 24.26
CA GLN A 36 5.33 12.09 23.89
C GLN A 36 5.39 11.50 22.46
N ASP A 37 4.82 10.31 22.27
CA ASP A 37 4.42 9.74 20.96
C ASP A 37 2.94 9.37 21.02
N SER A 38 2.17 9.84 20.04
CA SER A 38 0.86 9.25 19.73
C SER A 38 0.92 8.41 18.45
N PHE A 39 2.08 8.29 17.79
CA PHE A 39 2.29 7.57 16.53
C PHE A 39 1.43 8.00 15.33
N GLU A 40 0.49 8.95 15.50
CA GLU A 40 -0.43 9.48 14.46
C GLU A 40 0.26 10.12 13.26
N ASN A 41 1.55 10.45 13.38
CA ASN A 41 2.38 10.91 12.27
C ASN A 41 2.90 9.78 11.38
N GLY A 42 2.58 8.51 11.69
CA GLY A 42 2.99 7.33 10.93
C GLY A 42 4.45 6.92 11.15
N ASP A 43 5.17 7.54 12.08
CA ASP A 43 6.57 7.24 12.37
C ASP A 43 6.78 7.02 13.88
N ALA A 44 7.64 6.07 14.24
CA ALA A 44 8.01 5.82 15.62
C ALA A 44 9.40 6.41 15.89
N GLN A 45 9.48 7.39 16.79
CA GLN A 45 10.77 7.97 17.22
C GLN A 45 11.53 7.06 18.20
N TRP A 46 11.33 5.74 18.10
CA TRP A 46 11.86 4.72 18.98
C TRP A 46 12.92 3.88 18.28
N THR A 47 14.01 3.60 18.99
CA THR A 47 15.06 2.71 18.49
C THR A 47 14.76 1.27 18.88
N SER A 48 14.39 0.44 17.89
CA SER A 48 14.24 -1.00 18.08
C SER A 48 15.59 -1.72 18.05
N THR A 49 15.81 -2.63 19.01
CA THR A 49 17.01 -3.48 19.06
C THR A 49 16.70 -4.96 18.84
N SER A 50 15.43 -5.36 18.92
CA SER A 50 14.96 -6.72 18.68
C SER A 50 13.43 -6.77 18.54
N GLY A 51 12.93 -7.82 17.89
CA GLY A 51 11.51 -7.95 17.55
C GLY A 51 11.15 -7.21 16.26
N SER A 52 9.92 -7.42 15.80
CA SER A 52 9.36 -6.76 14.63
C SER A 52 8.45 -5.64 15.11
N TRP A 53 8.85 -4.39 14.87
CA TRP A 53 8.12 -3.21 15.33
C TRP A 53 7.74 -2.33 14.14
N SER A 54 6.52 -1.84 14.13
CA SER A 54 6.00 -0.96 13.08
C SER A 54 4.86 -0.12 13.63
N VAL A 55 4.72 1.12 13.17
CA VAL A 55 3.48 1.87 13.36
C VAL A 55 2.43 1.29 12.42
N VAL A 56 1.28 0.88 12.96
CA VAL A 56 0.17 0.30 12.21
C VAL A 56 -1.14 0.97 12.61
N GLN A 57 -2.17 0.86 11.78
CA GLN A 57 -3.51 1.33 12.14
C GLN A 57 -4.25 0.29 12.98
N ASP A 58 -4.86 0.75 14.08
CA ASP A 58 -5.77 -0.01 14.91
C ASP A 58 -7.04 0.80 15.16
N GLN A 59 -8.15 0.39 14.56
CA GLN A 59 -9.47 1.04 14.69
C GLN A 59 -9.46 2.56 14.43
N GLY A 60 -8.57 3.01 13.54
CA GLY A 60 -8.44 4.42 13.15
C GLY A 60 -7.42 5.24 13.95
N ASN A 61 -6.70 4.63 14.90
CA ASN A 61 -5.56 5.24 15.57
C ASN A 61 -4.26 4.57 15.10
N ALA A 62 -3.19 5.35 14.96
CA ALA A 62 -1.87 4.80 14.70
C ALA A 62 -1.28 4.28 16.02
N VAL A 63 -0.84 3.02 16.02
CA VAL A 63 -0.29 2.36 17.21
C VAL A 63 1.06 1.75 16.89
N TYR A 64 1.98 1.80 17.83
CA TYR A 64 3.28 1.15 17.69
C TYR A 64 3.17 -0.32 18.06
N TYR A 65 3.18 -1.17 17.04
CA TYR A 65 2.88 -2.58 17.14
C TYR A 65 4.14 -3.43 17.12
N GLN A 66 4.29 -4.26 18.14
CA GLN A 66 5.19 -5.39 18.12
C GLN A 66 4.45 -6.62 17.58
N SER A 67 4.87 -7.13 16.43
CA SER A 67 4.21 -8.23 15.69
C SER A 67 4.92 -9.58 15.79
N GLY A 68 6.05 -9.66 16.51
CA GLY A 68 6.91 -10.83 16.58
C GLY A 68 6.73 -11.65 17.86
N LYS A 69 6.74 -12.99 17.76
CA LYS A 69 6.66 -13.88 18.95
C LYS A 69 8.00 -14.09 19.67
N SER A 70 9.07 -13.43 19.23
CA SER A 70 10.34 -13.32 19.95
C SER A 70 10.30 -12.15 20.95
N GLU A 71 11.29 -12.05 21.85
CA GLU A 71 11.41 -10.88 22.72
C GLU A 71 11.61 -9.62 21.85
N GLY A 72 10.70 -8.64 21.97
CA GLY A 72 10.78 -7.35 21.31
C GLY A 72 11.30 -6.30 22.26
N ARG A 73 12.17 -5.39 21.80
CA ARG A 73 12.71 -4.29 22.61
C ARG A 73 12.85 -3.02 21.77
N SER A 74 12.29 -1.93 22.27
CA SER A 74 12.36 -0.61 21.68
C SER A 74 12.58 0.43 22.78
N SER A 75 13.41 1.45 22.53
CA SER A 75 13.72 2.49 23.54
C SER A 75 13.80 3.88 22.93
N ALA A 76 13.50 4.90 23.73
CA ALA A 76 13.55 6.31 23.34
C ALA A 76 13.95 7.19 24.54
N GLY A 77 14.47 8.38 24.25
CA GLY A 77 14.83 9.37 25.27
C GLY A 77 16.27 9.28 25.79
N ASP A 78 16.52 9.95 26.91
CA ASP A 78 17.87 10.18 27.43
C ASP A 78 18.31 9.07 28.41
N ALA A 79 19.51 8.53 28.22
CA ALA A 79 20.10 7.54 29.10
C ALA A 79 20.49 8.10 30.49
N GLU A 80 20.54 9.43 30.65
CA GLU A 80 20.84 10.11 31.90
C GLU A 80 19.62 10.41 32.77
N TRP A 81 18.40 10.12 32.31
CA TRP A 81 17.20 10.30 33.11
C TRP A 81 17.19 9.42 34.34
N SER A 82 16.94 10.02 35.51
CA SER A 82 16.97 9.33 36.81
C SER A 82 15.59 9.28 37.46
N ASN A 83 14.92 10.43 37.56
CA ASN A 83 13.62 10.58 38.20
C ASN A 83 12.58 11.01 37.16
N TYR A 84 11.72 10.09 36.73
CA TYR A 84 10.72 10.38 35.70
C TYR A 84 9.58 9.36 35.72
N VAL A 85 8.55 9.68 34.95
CA VAL A 85 7.39 8.84 34.68
C VAL A 85 7.41 8.43 33.21
N ILE A 86 7.10 7.18 32.92
CA ILE A 86 6.70 6.72 31.58
C ILE A 86 5.28 6.15 31.69
N ALA A 87 4.39 6.59 30.80
CA ALA A 87 3.03 6.09 30.66
C ALA A 87 2.77 5.69 29.21
N ALA A 88 1.95 4.67 28.98
CA ALA A 88 1.51 4.27 27.65
C ALA A 88 0.15 3.57 27.75
N ASP A 89 -0.67 3.70 26.71
CA ASP A 89 -1.80 2.81 26.49
C ASP A 89 -1.28 1.51 25.87
N VAL A 90 -1.67 0.38 26.45
CA VAL A 90 -1.13 -0.93 26.10
C VAL A 90 -2.28 -1.89 25.81
N LYS A 91 -2.32 -2.43 24.58
CA LYS A 91 -3.25 -3.48 24.20
C LYS A 91 -2.50 -4.75 23.85
N VAL A 92 -2.81 -5.82 24.57
CA VAL A 92 -2.23 -7.14 24.28
C VAL A 92 -3.17 -7.91 23.36
N VAL A 93 -2.65 -8.28 22.19
CA VAL A 93 -3.43 -8.92 21.12
C VAL A 93 -3.44 -10.44 21.28
N ASP A 94 -2.39 -11.02 21.87
CA ASP A 94 -2.37 -12.45 22.20
C ASP A 94 -1.95 -12.75 23.65
N PHE A 95 -2.77 -13.57 24.30
CA PHE A 95 -2.45 -14.14 25.60
C PHE A 95 -2.37 -15.66 25.50
N ASN A 96 -1.16 -16.20 25.59
CA ASN A 96 -0.89 -17.64 25.49
C ASN A 96 -0.54 -18.31 26.84
N GLY A 97 -0.85 -17.65 27.96
CA GLY A 97 -0.58 -18.19 29.30
C GLY A 97 0.84 -17.99 29.81
N SER A 98 1.77 -17.49 28.98
CA SER A 98 3.17 -17.24 29.36
C SER A 98 3.74 -15.90 28.88
N THR A 99 2.92 -15.09 28.21
CA THR A 99 3.33 -13.82 27.61
C THR A 99 3.47 -12.72 28.64
N ARG A 100 4.44 -11.83 28.43
CA ARG A 100 4.59 -10.62 29.23
C ARG A 100 4.79 -9.40 28.37
N THR A 101 4.23 -8.29 28.81
CA THR A 101 4.33 -7.00 28.15
C THR A 101 4.77 -5.97 29.16
N TYR A 102 5.73 -5.12 28.79
CA TYR A 102 6.36 -4.17 29.68
C TYR A 102 6.26 -2.74 29.15
N VAL A 103 5.96 -1.83 30.08
CA VAL A 103 6.38 -0.43 30.01
C VAL A 103 7.63 -0.31 30.90
N ALA A 104 8.77 0.00 30.31
CA ALA A 104 10.07 -0.07 30.95
C ALA A 104 10.69 1.32 31.19
N GLY A 105 11.43 1.41 32.28
CA GLY A 105 12.07 2.63 32.73
C GLY A 105 13.45 2.36 33.33
N ARG A 106 14.27 3.41 33.41
CA ARG A 106 15.73 3.34 33.58
C ARG A 106 16.33 2.27 32.67
N TYR A 107 15.88 2.24 31.41
CA TYR A 107 16.33 1.29 30.42
C TYR A 107 17.74 1.68 29.98
N ALA A 108 18.74 0.90 30.38
CA ALA A 108 20.12 1.10 29.94
C ALA A 108 20.43 0.21 28.74
N ASP A 109 20.01 -1.06 28.78
CA ASP A 109 20.19 -2.02 27.71
C ASP A 109 19.25 -3.24 27.89
N ALA A 110 19.37 -4.23 27.00
CA ALA A 110 18.56 -5.46 27.02
C ALA A 110 18.69 -6.31 28.30
N ASN A 111 19.67 -6.03 29.14
CA ASN A 111 20.01 -6.75 30.36
C ASN A 111 19.78 -5.91 31.64
N ASN A 112 19.44 -4.62 31.51
CA ASN A 112 19.37 -3.66 32.61
C ASN A 112 18.17 -2.69 32.44
N TYR A 113 17.06 -2.94 33.14
CA TYR A 113 15.88 -2.05 33.19
C TYR A 113 14.91 -2.39 34.34
N TYR A 114 14.07 -1.43 34.75
CA TYR A 114 12.83 -1.68 35.50
C TYR A 114 11.63 -1.79 34.55
N ALA A 115 10.59 -2.51 34.96
CA ALA A 115 9.39 -2.72 34.15
C ALA A 115 8.11 -2.78 34.98
N ALA A 116 7.08 -2.07 34.53
CA ALA A 116 5.68 -2.35 34.84
C ALA A 116 5.22 -3.47 33.90
N SER A 117 4.83 -4.62 34.46
CA SER A 117 4.58 -5.85 33.72
C SER A 117 3.12 -6.26 33.76
N LEU A 118 2.52 -6.39 32.58
CA LEU A 118 1.27 -7.11 32.37
C LEU A 118 1.61 -8.56 32.04
N TYR A 119 1.24 -9.49 32.93
CA TYR A 119 1.54 -10.90 32.77
C TYR A 119 0.25 -11.73 32.79
N ASN A 120 -0.08 -12.36 31.66
CA ASN A 120 -1.26 -13.23 31.59
C ASN A 120 -0.90 -14.71 31.75
N SER A 121 -0.55 -15.09 32.98
CA SER A 121 -0.58 -16.47 33.43
C SER A 121 -1.61 -16.60 34.54
N SER A 122 -2.50 -17.60 34.42
CA SER A 122 -3.40 -18.02 35.50
C SER A 122 -4.37 -16.92 35.99
N GLY A 123 -5.03 -16.21 35.06
CA GLY A 123 -6.06 -15.21 35.38
C GLY A 123 -5.63 -13.75 35.30
N GLY A 124 -4.36 -13.50 34.95
CA GLY A 124 -3.78 -12.16 34.83
C GLY A 124 -3.15 -11.67 36.13
N LYS A 125 -1.98 -11.02 36.03
CA LYS A 125 -1.31 -10.38 37.16
C LYS A 125 -0.50 -9.16 36.73
N LEU A 126 -0.31 -8.25 37.67
CA LEU A 126 0.60 -7.11 37.54
C LEU A 126 1.89 -7.41 38.30
N GLU A 127 3.03 -7.00 37.76
CA GLU A 127 4.32 -7.11 38.45
C GLU A 127 5.15 -5.83 38.26
N ILE A 128 5.86 -5.40 39.31
CA ILE A 128 7.04 -4.56 39.14
C ILE A 128 8.23 -5.49 39.03
N ARG A 129 9.00 -5.40 37.94
CA ARG A 129 10.16 -6.25 37.69
C ARG A 129 11.41 -5.41 37.50
N LYS A 130 12.56 -6.01 37.80
CA LYS A 130 13.88 -5.52 37.37
C LYS A 130 14.60 -6.58 36.58
N LYS A 131 15.43 -6.16 35.63
CA LYS A 131 16.46 -6.97 35.01
C LYS A 131 17.80 -6.32 35.31
N VAL A 132 18.75 -7.08 35.84
CA VAL A 132 20.10 -6.63 36.15
C VAL A 132 21.08 -7.69 35.67
N ASN A 133 22.04 -7.30 34.83
CA ASN A 133 23.01 -8.21 34.22
C ASN A 133 22.35 -9.45 33.59
N GLY A 134 21.17 -9.27 32.98
CA GLY A 134 20.44 -10.34 32.29
C GLY A 134 19.53 -11.17 33.20
N SER A 135 19.62 -11.02 34.52
CA SER A 135 18.81 -11.74 35.50
C SER A 135 17.56 -10.95 35.88
N THR A 136 16.39 -11.57 35.79
CA THR A 136 15.10 -10.92 36.08
C THR A 136 14.60 -11.23 37.48
N THR A 137 14.27 -10.20 38.26
CA THR A 137 13.68 -10.31 39.59
C THR A 137 12.31 -9.60 39.63
N THR A 138 11.32 -10.20 40.28
CA THR A 138 10.04 -9.52 40.57
C THR A 138 10.14 -8.81 41.93
N LEU A 139 9.88 -7.51 41.97
CA LEU A 139 9.95 -6.65 43.15
C LEU A 139 8.60 -6.53 43.88
N ALA A 140 7.50 -6.52 43.12
CA ALA A 140 6.14 -6.49 43.66
C ALA A 140 5.19 -7.23 42.72
N THR A 141 4.09 -7.79 43.23
CA THR A 141 3.11 -8.56 42.43
C THR A 141 1.70 -8.40 42.96
N LYS A 142 0.74 -8.24 42.05
CA LYS A 142 -0.71 -8.36 42.30
C LYS A 142 -1.26 -9.49 41.45
N SER A 143 -1.62 -10.61 42.07
CA SER A 143 -1.90 -11.88 41.39
C SER A 143 -3.33 -12.04 40.87
N ASP A 144 -4.22 -11.11 41.21
CA ASP A 144 -5.66 -11.16 40.97
C ASP A 144 -6.16 -10.05 40.04
N TYR A 145 -5.28 -9.57 39.14
CA TYR A 145 -5.63 -8.52 38.19
C TYR A 145 -6.03 -9.11 36.83
N LYS A 146 -7.32 -9.05 36.49
CA LYS A 146 -7.84 -9.62 35.25
C LYS A 146 -7.33 -8.85 34.03
N LEU A 147 -6.62 -9.55 33.15
CA LEU A 147 -6.17 -9.05 31.86
C LEU A 147 -6.94 -9.75 30.74
N ALA A 148 -7.49 -8.98 29.81
CA ALA A 148 -8.22 -9.44 28.63
C ALA A 148 -7.46 -9.05 27.36
N VAL A 149 -7.52 -9.93 26.35
CA VAL A 149 -7.02 -9.58 25.01
C VAL A 149 -7.86 -8.44 24.44
N ASP A 150 -7.27 -7.71 23.49
CA ASP A 150 -7.92 -6.63 22.76
C ASP A 150 -8.52 -5.52 23.65
N THR A 151 -8.00 -5.40 24.88
CA THR A 151 -8.38 -4.38 25.85
C THR A 151 -7.21 -3.42 26.07
N TRP A 152 -7.47 -2.12 25.96
CA TRP A 152 -6.50 -1.07 26.26
C TRP A 152 -6.36 -0.87 27.77
N TYR A 153 -5.12 -0.87 28.25
CA TYR A 153 -4.76 -0.55 29.62
C TYR A 153 -3.82 0.66 29.64
N ASN A 154 -4.16 1.70 30.39
CA ASN A 154 -3.25 2.81 30.62
C ASN A 154 -2.23 2.39 31.69
N VAL A 155 -0.99 2.13 31.30
CA VAL A 155 0.07 1.63 32.18
C VAL A 155 1.09 2.73 32.43
N LYS A 156 1.33 3.05 33.71
CA LYS A 156 2.30 4.07 34.13
C LYS A 156 3.33 3.50 35.10
N LEU A 157 4.61 3.74 34.83
CA LEU A 157 5.74 3.44 35.70
C LEU A 157 6.41 4.75 36.13
N GLU A 158 6.38 5.02 37.43
CA GLU A 158 7.02 6.18 38.07
C GLU A 158 8.26 5.72 38.84
N MET A 159 9.40 6.38 38.62
CA MET A 159 10.65 6.08 39.30
C MET A 159 11.18 7.34 39.99
N ASN A 160 11.12 7.39 41.31
CA ASN A 160 11.54 8.54 42.12
C ASN A 160 12.58 8.11 43.17
N GLY A 161 13.86 8.42 42.93
CA GLY A 161 14.95 7.94 43.79
C GLY A 161 14.96 6.41 43.80
N SER A 162 14.79 5.80 44.97
CA SER A 162 14.65 4.35 45.11
C SER A 162 13.21 3.85 44.97
N SER A 163 12.20 4.73 44.94
CA SER A 163 10.79 4.34 44.83
C SER A 163 10.41 4.03 43.39
N ILE A 164 9.69 2.93 43.19
CA ILE A 164 9.18 2.48 41.89
C ILE A 164 7.70 2.19 42.05
N ASN A 165 6.85 2.94 41.36
CA ASN A 165 5.41 2.82 41.45
C ASN A 165 4.82 2.46 40.09
N MET A 166 3.93 1.46 40.08
CA MET A 166 3.17 1.05 38.89
C MET A 166 1.70 1.39 39.09
N TYR A 167 1.15 2.08 38.11
CA TYR A 167 -0.27 2.39 38.04
C TYR A 167 -0.86 1.73 36.79
N VAL A 168 -2.11 1.28 36.90
CA VAL A 168 -2.91 0.82 35.76
C VAL A 168 -4.27 1.51 35.83
N ASN A 169 -4.70 2.09 34.71
CA ASN A 169 -5.95 2.86 34.59
C ASN A 169 -6.08 3.94 35.68
N GLY A 170 -4.97 4.64 35.95
CA GLY A 170 -4.90 5.72 36.94
C GLY A 170 -4.79 5.27 38.41
N VAL A 171 -4.99 3.99 38.72
CA VAL A 171 -4.93 3.46 40.10
C VAL A 171 -3.50 3.02 40.42
N LEU A 172 -2.98 3.41 41.59
CA LEU A 172 -1.71 2.88 42.10
C LEU A 172 -1.90 1.40 42.46
N GLU A 173 -1.33 0.52 41.67
CA GLU A 173 -1.51 -0.93 41.82
C GLU A 173 -0.39 -1.58 42.61
N LEU A 174 0.85 -1.12 42.41
CA LEU A 174 2.03 -1.67 43.07
C LEU A 174 3.05 -0.58 43.39
N SER A 175 3.75 -0.77 44.51
CA SER A 175 4.92 0.02 44.91
C SER A 175 6.06 -0.92 45.29
N ALA A 176 7.29 -0.53 44.95
CA ALA A 176 8.51 -1.23 45.31
C ALA A 176 9.62 -0.23 45.64
N THR A 177 10.70 -0.72 46.26
CA THR A 177 11.92 0.06 46.50
C THR A 177 13.13 -0.72 46.00
N ASP A 178 13.96 -0.10 45.17
CA ASP A 178 15.18 -0.69 44.63
C ASP A 178 16.23 0.37 44.25
N THR A 179 17.51 0.01 44.24
CA THR A 179 18.63 0.94 43.98
C THR A 179 19.62 0.44 42.94
N ASP A 180 19.39 -0.70 42.29
CA ASP A 180 20.37 -1.31 41.38
C ASP A 180 20.56 -0.50 40.09
N MET A 181 19.53 0.22 39.67
CA MET A 181 19.58 1.14 38.54
C MET A 181 19.08 2.51 38.96
N THR A 182 19.87 3.54 38.70
CA THR A 182 19.56 4.94 39.10
C THR A 182 19.25 5.84 37.91
N LYS A 183 19.54 5.39 36.69
CA LYS A 183 19.30 6.13 35.45
C LYS A 183 19.08 5.23 34.23
N GLY A 184 18.50 5.77 33.18
CA GLY A 184 18.31 5.14 31.87
C GLY A 184 17.11 5.71 31.14
N SER A 185 16.97 5.37 29.87
CA SER A 185 15.93 5.90 28.99
C SER A 185 14.56 5.22 29.20
N ALA A 186 13.53 5.66 28.48
CA ALA A 186 12.26 4.96 28.37
C ALA A 186 12.39 3.72 27.47
N GLY A 187 11.58 2.69 27.73
CA GLY A 187 11.57 1.45 26.94
C GLY A 187 10.19 0.79 26.83
N LEU A 188 9.98 0.09 25.72
CA LEU A 188 8.85 -0.80 25.46
C LEU A 188 9.42 -2.19 25.17
N VAL A 189 8.95 -3.20 25.92
CA VAL A 189 9.52 -4.55 25.83
C VAL A 189 8.41 -5.60 25.87
N THR A 190 8.49 -6.60 25.00
CA THR A 190 7.53 -7.70 24.92
C THR A 190 8.25 -9.04 25.05
N LEU A 191 7.58 -10.04 25.63
CA LEU A 191 8.08 -11.40 25.74
C LEU A 191 7.00 -12.36 25.23
N LYS A 192 7.21 -12.85 24.01
CA LYS A 192 6.33 -13.80 23.33
C LYS A 192 4.89 -13.30 23.11
N SER A 193 4.68 -11.98 23.16
CA SER A 193 3.39 -11.32 22.93
C SER A 193 3.41 -10.39 21.73
N LEU A 194 2.27 -10.36 21.06
CA LEU A 194 1.81 -9.36 20.12
C LEU A 194 1.15 -8.22 20.91
N VAL A 195 1.69 -7.01 20.78
CA VAL A 195 1.32 -5.88 21.63
C VAL A 195 1.31 -4.59 20.84
N MET A 196 0.25 -3.81 21.02
CA MET A 196 0.14 -2.45 20.52
C MET A 196 0.36 -1.47 21.67
N TYR A 197 1.16 -0.43 21.42
CA TYR A 197 1.38 0.68 22.30
C TYR A 197 0.88 1.96 21.65
N ASP A 198 0.23 2.82 22.43
CA ASP A 198 -0.25 4.13 21.99
C ASP A 198 -0.07 5.16 23.11
N ASN A 199 -0.16 6.45 22.78
CA ASN A 199 -0.13 7.58 23.71
C ASN A 199 1.00 7.49 24.73
N VAL A 200 2.21 7.19 24.27
CA VAL A 200 3.37 7.07 25.15
C VAL A 200 3.78 8.46 25.60
N ASN A 201 3.82 8.69 26.91
CA ASN A 201 4.17 9.98 27.51
C ASN A 201 5.26 9.81 28.57
N ILE A 202 6.25 10.69 28.54
CA ILE A 202 7.41 10.72 29.43
C ILE A 202 7.47 12.10 30.09
N SER A 203 7.37 12.15 31.41
CA SER A 203 7.32 13.42 32.15
C SER A 203 8.20 13.42 33.40
N ASN A 204 8.56 14.61 33.87
CA ASN A 204 9.23 14.75 35.15
C ASN A 204 8.26 14.46 36.30
N ILE A 205 8.81 14.05 37.44
CA ILE A 205 8.03 13.84 38.66
C ILE A 205 7.61 15.22 39.20
N GLY A 206 6.31 15.50 39.15
CA GLY A 206 5.72 16.76 39.59
C GLY A 206 5.05 17.60 38.50
N ASP A 207 5.17 17.22 37.23
CA ASP A 207 4.38 17.82 36.13
C ASP A 207 2.94 17.30 36.17
N PRO A 208 1.91 18.13 35.94
CA PRO A 208 0.53 17.67 35.87
C PRO A 208 0.34 16.76 34.65
N THR A 209 -0.20 15.56 34.86
CA THR A 209 -0.66 14.68 33.77
C THR A 209 -1.73 15.36 32.94
N PRO A 210 -1.70 15.33 31.59
CA PRO A 210 -2.87 15.67 30.79
C PRO A 210 -3.98 14.65 31.12
N VAL A 211 -5.11 15.15 31.64
CA VAL A 211 -6.30 14.33 31.89
C VAL A 211 -7.16 14.42 30.63
N THR A 212 -7.29 13.33 29.88
CA THR A 212 -8.40 13.14 28.95
C THR A 212 -9.70 13.01 29.76
N PRO A 213 -10.78 13.74 29.43
CA PRO A 213 -12.02 13.67 30.20
C PRO A 213 -12.66 12.27 30.08
N PRO A 214 -13.19 11.69 31.18
CA PRO A 214 -13.90 10.41 31.11
C PRO A 214 -15.27 10.58 30.45
N THR A 215 -15.58 9.71 29.50
CA THR A 215 -16.97 9.44 29.09
C THR A 215 -17.67 8.68 30.21
N ASP A 216 -18.65 9.32 30.83
CA ASP A 216 -19.44 8.85 31.97
C ASP A 216 -20.38 7.69 31.57
N PRO A 217 -20.42 6.56 32.31
CA PRO A 217 -21.47 5.58 32.19
C PRO A 217 -22.46 5.67 33.37
N THR A 218 -23.74 5.52 33.05
CA THR A 218 -24.89 5.18 33.91
C THR A 218 -25.67 6.28 34.63
N THR A 219 -26.95 6.39 34.26
CA THR A 219 -28.06 6.46 35.23
C THR A 219 -29.23 5.59 34.75
N GLU A 220 -29.43 4.43 35.38
CA GLU A 220 -30.75 3.81 35.49
C GLU A 220 -31.65 4.64 36.43
N PRO A 221 -32.98 4.65 36.23
CA PRO A 221 -33.90 5.04 37.29
C PRO A 221 -34.69 3.83 37.84
N SER A 222 -34.68 3.72 39.17
CA SER A 222 -35.54 2.83 39.96
C SER A 222 -36.93 3.45 40.16
N THR A 223 -37.95 2.67 39.80
CA THR A 223 -39.28 2.46 40.44
C THR A 223 -39.97 3.59 41.23
N GLY A 224 -41.17 3.97 40.76
CA GLY A 224 -42.25 4.54 41.57
C GLY A 224 -43.60 4.43 40.86
N THR A 225 -44.63 3.93 41.55
CA THR A 225 -46.02 3.70 41.09
C THR A 225 -46.97 4.37 42.13
N PRO A 226 -48.28 4.57 41.89
CA PRO A 226 -48.98 5.35 40.86
C PRO A 226 -49.90 6.45 41.46
N SER A 227 -50.33 7.43 40.65
CA SER A 227 -51.59 8.16 40.89
C SER A 227 -52.13 8.83 39.61
N ASP A 228 -53.39 8.50 39.30
CA ASP A 228 -54.32 9.02 38.26
C ASP A 228 -55.21 10.13 38.88
N PRO A 229 -56.14 10.84 38.18
CA PRO A 229 -56.32 11.16 36.74
C PRO A 229 -56.38 12.68 36.46
N SER A 230 -56.28 13.10 35.19
CA SER A 230 -57.34 13.88 34.49
C SER A 230 -56.84 14.68 33.27
N THR A 231 -57.60 14.50 32.17
CA THR A 231 -57.98 15.45 31.10
C THR A 231 -56.95 16.04 30.12
N GLU A 232 -57.07 15.51 28.89
CA GLU A 232 -57.20 16.20 27.59
C GLU A 232 -56.16 17.23 27.14
N THR A 233 -55.37 16.86 26.12
CA THR A 233 -55.32 17.53 24.79
C THR A 233 -54.62 16.57 23.80
N PRO A 234 -55.08 16.34 22.55
CA PRO A 234 -54.38 15.45 21.62
C PRO A 234 -53.07 16.09 21.12
N PRO A 235 -51.92 15.39 21.18
CA PRO A 235 -50.72 15.86 20.52
C PRO A 235 -50.78 15.53 19.03
N THR A 236 -50.36 16.51 18.24
CA THR A 236 -50.02 16.40 16.82
C THR A 236 -49.07 15.24 16.57
N ASP A 237 -49.36 14.53 15.48
CA ASP A 237 -48.56 13.46 14.86
C ASP A 237 -47.04 13.76 14.91
N PRO A 238 -46.21 12.93 15.57
CA PRO A 238 -44.77 12.98 15.37
C PRO A 238 -44.50 12.41 13.98
N GLY A 239 -44.09 13.29 13.07
CA GLY A 239 -43.58 12.88 11.76
C GLY A 239 -42.50 11.80 11.91
N PRO A 240 -42.32 10.95 10.89
CA PRO A 240 -41.48 9.77 10.99
C PRO A 240 -40.07 10.15 11.46
N GLU A 241 -39.64 9.44 12.50
CA GLU A 241 -38.27 9.39 12.98
C GLU A 241 -37.33 9.20 11.77
N PRO A 242 -36.24 9.98 11.64
CA PRO A 242 -35.30 9.79 10.54
C PRO A 242 -34.76 8.38 10.66
N THR A 243 -35.12 7.54 9.69
CA THR A 243 -34.53 6.22 9.50
C THR A 243 -33.02 6.44 9.38
N GLU A 244 -32.24 5.80 10.26
CA GLU A 244 -30.82 5.62 9.97
C GLU A 244 -30.71 5.02 8.56
N PRO A 245 -29.86 5.56 7.69
CA PRO A 245 -29.75 5.04 6.33
C PRO A 245 -29.39 3.56 6.39
N ASP A 246 -30.15 2.77 5.65
CA ASP A 246 -29.96 1.33 5.51
C ASP A 246 -28.56 1.06 4.92
N GLN A 247 -27.62 0.62 5.76
CA GLN A 247 -26.23 0.35 5.36
C GLN A 247 -26.11 -0.70 4.24
N THR A 248 -27.15 -1.50 3.98
CA THR A 248 -27.16 -2.47 2.87
C THR A 248 -27.19 -1.76 1.51
N THR A 249 -27.77 -0.57 1.42
CA THR A 249 -27.85 0.21 0.16
C THR A 249 -26.54 0.90 -0.21
N GLU A 250 -25.68 1.23 0.77
CA GLU A 250 -24.37 1.85 0.52
C GLU A 250 -23.31 0.85 0.06
N TRP A 251 -23.37 -0.40 0.53
CA TRP A 251 -22.33 -1.39 0.20
C TRP A 251 -22.49 -2.00 -1.19
N ALA A 252 -23.71 -1.98 -1.75
CA ALA A 252 -23.98 -2.43 -3.11
C ALA A 252 -23.17 -1.67 -4.17
N ALA A 253 -22.71 -0.45 -3.87
CA ALA A 253 -21.80 0.32 -4.72
C ALA A 253 -20.45 -0.38 -4.98
N TYR A 254 -20.05 -1.30 -4.09
CA TYR A 254 -18.81 -2.06 -4.19
C TYR A 254 -19.00 -3.46 -4.79
N ASN A 255 -20.21 -3.79 -5.26
CA ASN A 255 -20.48 -5.06 -5.93
C ASN A 255 -19.54 -5.25 -7.12
N LEU A 256 -19.11 -6.49 -7.32
CA LEU A 256 -18.46 -6.88 -8.55
C LEU A 256 -19.44 -6.63 -9.72
N THR A 257 -18.99 -5.87 -10.70
CA THR A 257 -19.70 -5.67 -11.97
C THR A 257 -18.75 -5.90 -13.14
N GLY A 258 -19.20 -5.64 -14.37
CA GLY A 258 -18.33 -5.73 -15.54
C GLY A 258 -18.23 -7.13 -16.14
N PHE A 259 -17.27 -7.29 -17.04
CA PHE A 259 -17.03 -8.57 -17.73
C PHE A 259 -16.66 -9.71 -16.77
N ALA A 260 -16.10 -9.40 -15.59
CA ALA A 260 -15.81 -10.42 -14.57
C ALA A 260 -17.04 -10.88 -13.76
N ALA A 261 -18.18 -10.17 -13.82
CA ALA A 261 -19.29 -10.35 -12.88
C ALA A 261 -19.98 -11.71 -12.93
N ALA A 262 -20.06 -12.33 -14.11
CA ALA A 262 -20.84 -13.56 -14.28
C ALA A 262 -20.22 -14.77 -13.56
N ASN A 263 -18.90 -14.84 -13.46
CA ASN A 263 -18.19 -16.08 -13.09
C ASN A 263 -17.10 -15.90 -12.03
N THR A 264 -16.88 -14.69 -11.50
CA THR A 264 -15.81 -14.44 -10.53
C THR A 264 -16.34 -14.50 -9.10
N THR A 265 -15.80 -15.42 -8.33
CA THR A 265 -16.03 -15.68 -6.90
C THR A 265 -14.72 -15.88 -6.12
N GLY A 266 -13.58 -15.84 -6.82
CA GLY A 266 -12.25 -16.06 -6.28
C GLY A 266 -12.11 -17.41 -5.58
N GLY A 267 -11.46 -17.39 -4.41
CA GLY A 267 -11.34 -18.54 -3.52
C GLY A 267 -12.65 -19.03 -2.90
N GLY A 268 -13.73 -18.25 -3.05
CA GLY A 268 -14.96 -18.37 -2.29
C GLY A 268 -14.83 -17.79 -0.88
N ILE A 269 -15.97 -17.64 -0.20
CA ILE A 269 -16.03 -17.21 1.20
C ILE A 269 -15.75 -18.44 2.07
N ILE A 270 -14.52 -18.54 2.60
CA ILE A 270 -14.10 -19.62 3.51
C ILE A 270 -13.58 -19.02 4.82
N SER A 271 -13.75 -19.73 5.92
CA SER A 271 -13.22 -19.31 7.22
C SER A 271 -11.69 -19.31 7.20
N ASP A 272 -11.10 -18.41 7.98
CA ASP A 272 -9.67 -18.36 8.28
C ASP A 272 -9.12 -19.61 9.00
N THR A 273 -9.99 -20.51 9.46
CA THR A 273 -9.65 -21.83 10.00
C THR A 273 -9.62 -22.93 8.93
N ASP A 274 -10.08 -22.67 7.70
CA ASP A 274 -9.99 -23.62 6.59
C ASP A 274 -8.52 -23.80 6.19
N SER A 275 -8.09 -25.04 6.02
CA SER A 275 -6.73 -25.39 5.57
C SER A 275 -6.29 -24.75 4.24
N ARG A 276 -7.23 -24.25 3.45
CA ARG A 276 -7.00 -23.58 2.15
C ARG A 276 -6.91 -22.06 2.28
N TYR A 277 -7.12 -21.52 3.48
CA TYR A 277 -6.89 -20.13 3.83
C TYR A 277 -5.49 -19.98 4.42
N MET A 278 -4.68 -19.10 3.84
CA MET A 278 -3.31 -18.86 4.30
C MET A 278 -3.10 -17.39 4.66
N ARG A 279 -2.65 -17.16 5.90
CA ARG A 279 -2.12 -15.87 6.34
C ARG A 279 -0.65 -15.75 6.00
N ILE A 280 -0.29 -14.67 5.33
CA ILE A 280 1.05 -14.45 4.78
C ILE A 280 1.70 -13.31 5.53
N TYR A 281 2.81 -13.62 6.22
CA TYR A 281 3.63 -12.63 6.92
C TYR A 281 4.96 -12.41 6.20
N THR A 282 5.41 -13.40 5.44
CA THR A 282 6.73 -13.43 4.83
C THR A 282 6.67 -13.89 3.37
N ALA A 283 7.74 -13.60 2.62
CA ALA A 283 7.89 -14.12 1.27
C ALA A 283 7.91 -15.66 1.20
N SER A 284 8.37 -16.34 2.26
CA SER A 284 8.36 -17.81 2.31
C SER A 284 6.94 -18.36 2.42
N ASP A 285 6.07 -17.72 3.19
CA ASP A 285 4.64 -18.09 3.27
C ASP A 285 3.98 -17.90 1.91
N LEU A 286 4.27 -16.77 1.25
CA LEU A 286 3.72 -16.46 -0.06
C LEU A 286 4.17 -17.47 -1.12
N ALA A 287 5.45 -17.87 -1.08
CA ALA A 287 6.00 -18.88 -1.97
C ALA A 287 5.28 -20.23 -1.81
N LEU A 288 4.98 -20.63 -0.58
CA LEU A 288 4.24 -21.86 -0.29
C LEU A 288 2.79 -21.80 -0.79
N ALA A 289 2.12 -20.66 -0.53
CA ALA A 289 0.74 -20.44 -0.93
C ALA A 289 0.55 -20.47 -2.45
N LEU A 290 1.44 -19.81 -3.17
CA LEU A 290 1.39 -19.65 -4.63
C LEU A 290 2.12 -20.76 -5.40
N LYS A 291 2.67 -21.77 -4.70
CA LYS A 291 3.30 -22.91 -5.35
C LYS A 291 2.31 -23.58 -6.32
N LYS A 292 2.73 -23.80 -7.56
CA LYS A 292 1.92 -24.48 -8.57
C LYS A 292 1.37 -25.82 -8.04
N GLY A 293 0.06 -25.99 -8.13
CA GLY A 293 -0.65 -27.17 -7.62
C GLY A 293 -0.95 -27.14 -6.12
N SER A 294 -0.68 -26.03 -5.42
CA SER A 294 -1.18 -25.83 -4.06
C SER A 294 -2.70 -25.91 -4.02
N LYS A 295 -3.23 -26.18 -2.83
CA LYS A 295 -4.69 -26.21 -2.58
C LYS A 295 -5.22 -24.91 -2.00
N THR A 296 -4.37 -23.89 -1.90
CA THR A 296 -4.71 -22.59 -1.36
C THR A 296 -5.79 -21.94 -2.22
N LYS A 297 -6.82 -21.42 -1.56
CA LYS A 297 -7.95 -20.72 -2.16
C LYS A 297 -8.00 -19.26 -1.72
N VAL A 298 -7.60 -18.98 -0.49
CA VAL A 298 -7.54 -17.62 0.04
C VAL A 298 -6.16 -17.33 0.60
N ILE A 299 -5.63 -16.18 0.23
CA ILE A 299 -4.37 -15.61 0.69
C ILE A 299 -4.70 -14.26 1.35
N GLU A 300 -4.48 -14.17 2.66
CA GLU A 300 -4.57 -12.92 3.42
C GLU A 300 -3.16 -12.42 3.70
N ILE A 301 -2.79 -11.29 3.10
CA ILE A 301 -1.54 -10.59 3.35
C ILE A 301 -1.70 -9.80 4.65
N MET A 302 -0.85 -10.09 5.63
CA MET A 302 -1.02 -9.59 7.00
C MET A 302 -0.25 -8.29 7.27
N ASN A 303 0.76 -8.00 6.44
CA ASN A 303 1.67 -6.87 6.56
C ASN A 303 2.32 -6.60 5.20
N ASP A 304 3.00 -5.46 5.09
CA ASP A 304 3.81 -5.13 3.92
C ASP A 304 4.81 -6.25 3.62
N LEU A 305 5.02 -6.51 2.32
CA LEU A 305 5.92 -7.54 1.83
C LEU A 305 6.99 -6.94 0.92
N ASP A 306 8.22 -6.98 1.40
CA ASP A 306 9.44 -6.71 0.64
C ASP A 306 9.85 -7.98 -0.12
N LEU A 307 9.66 -7.99 -1.44
CA LEU A 307 9.78 -9.18 -2.27
C LEU A 307 10.93 -9.13 -3.27
N GLY A 308 11.92 -8.25 -3.07
CA GLY A 308 13.08 -8.14 -3.94
C GLY A 308 13.90 -9.42 -3.95
N TRP A 309 14.39 -9.83 -5.13
CA TRP A 309 15.02 -11.16 -5.29
C TRP A 309 16.20 -11.41 -4.34
N ASN A 310 16.99 -10.39 -4.04
CA ASN A 310 18.18 -10.49 -3.20
C ASN A 310 17.87 -10.40 -1.70
N GLU A 311 16.71 -9.89 -1.31
CA GLU A 311 16.23 -9.84 0.07
C GLU A 311 15.35 -11.04 0.46
N LEU A 312 14.94 -11.85 -0.52
CA LEU A 312 14.26 -13.12 -0.26
C LEU A 312 15.14 -14.07 0.57
N PRO A 313 14.54 -14.82 1.53
CA PRO A 313 15.20 -15.98 2.11
C PRO A 313 15.61 -16.98 1.03
N ALA A 314 16.75 -17.65 1.19
CA ALA A 314 17.25 -18.62 0.20
C ALA A 314 16.24 -19.73 -0.16
N ALA A 315 15.36 -20.11 0.79
CA ALA A 315 14.29 -21.08 0.54
C ALA A 315 13.16 -20.55 -0.36
N ALA A 316 12.95 -19.24 -0.38
CA ALA A 316 11.95 -18.57 -1.22
C ALA A 316 12.51 -18.16 -2.60
N GLN A 317 13.82 -18.25 -2.83
CA GLN A 317 14.47 -18.06 -4.14
C GLN A 317 14.24 -19.26 -5.09
N ALA A 318 12.99 -19.65 -5.25
CA ALA A 318 12.54 -20.73 -6.11
C ALA A 318 11.09 -20.44 -6.56
N ALA A 319 10.61 -21.21 -7.54
CA ALA A 319 9.22 -21.09 -7.98
C ALA A 319 8.25 -21.15 -6.77
N PRO A 320 7.31 -20.20 -6.66
CA PRO A 320 6.79 -19.33 -7.73
C PRO A 320 7.57 -18.03 -7.99
N PHE A 321 8.58 -17.72 -7.18
CA PHE A 321 9.47 -16.58 -7.40
C PHE A 321 10.55 -16.90 -8.45
N SER A 322 10.96 -15.87 -9.17
CA SER A 322 12.17 -15.87 -10.00
C SER A 322 12.77 -14.47 -10.02
N ALA A 323 14.08 -14.34 -10.22
CA ALA A 323 14.68 -13.04 -10.47
C ALA A 323 14.04 -12.39 -11.72
N HIS A 324 13.68 -11.11 -11.61
CA HIS A 324 13.36 -10.29 -12.78
C HIS A 324 14.63 -9.76 -13.44
N ASN A 325 14.48 -9.04 -14.56
CA ASN A 325 15.53 -8.18 -15.10
C ASN A 325 16.11 -7.30 -13.98
N ASN A 326 17.44 -7.17 -13.95
CA ASN A 326 18.17 -6.51 -12.86
C ASN A 326 17.89 -5.02 -12.81
N ALA A 327 17.82 -4.48 -11.60
CA ALA A 327 17.88 -3.04 -11.36
C ALA A 327 19.26 -2.48 -11.67
N LEU A 328 19.28 -1.29 -12.25
CA LEU A 328 20.46 -0.64 -12.81
C LEU A 328 20.73 0.74 -12.21
N THR A 329 19.71 1.42 -11.69
CA THR A 329 19.84 2.83 -11.29
C THR A 329 19.22 3.17 -9.96
N HIS A 330 18.15 2.49 -9.50
CA HIS A 330 17.56 2.85 -8.21
C HIS A 330 18.43 2.34 -7.06
N PRO A 331 18.90 3.21 -6.14
CA PRO A 331 19.85 2.81 -5.09
C PRO A 331 19.30 1.73 -4.14
N VAL A 332 17.97 1.66 -3.97
CA VAL A 332 17.29 0.60 -3.20
C VAL A 332 17.20 -0.69 -4.03
N LEU A 333 16.65 -0.64 -5.24
CA LEU A 333 16.45 -1.84 -6.08
C LEU A 333 17.75 -2.53 -6.49
N MET A 334 18.84 -1.78 -6.64
CA MET A 334 20.16 -2.37 -6.88
C MET A 334 20.63 -3.26 -5.71
N LYS A 335 20.11 -3.05 -4.49
CA LYS A 335 20.38 -3.88 -3.32
C LYS A 335 19.34 -4.99 -3.19
N THR A 336 18.06 -4.63 -3.18
CA THR A 336 16.95 -5.55 -2.92
C THR A 336 16.73 -6.52 -4.08
N GLY A 337 17.10 -6.13 -5.30
CA GLY A 337 16.73 -6.85 -6.51
C GLY A 337 15.23 -6.76 -6.79
N VAL A 338 14.80 -7.31 -7.91
CA VAL A 338 13.38 -7.34 -8.28
C VAL A 338 12.98 -8.78 -8.57
N SER A 339 11.85 -9.21 -8.02
CA SER A 339 11.30 -10.54 -8.29
C SER A 339 10.19 -10.49 -9.34
N ARG A 340 9.98 -11.64 -9.99
CA ARG A 340 8.73 -11.99 -10.65
C ARG A 340 8.06 -13.13 -9.90
N VAL A 341 6.78 -12.96 -9.55
CA VAL A 341 5.94 -13.97 -8.91
C VAL A 341 4.96 -14.53 -9.94
N SER A 342 5.06 -15.83 -10.21
CA SER A 342 4.18 -16.50 -11.19
C SER A 342 3.01 -17.20 -10.52
N ILE A 343 1.79 -16.73 -10.79
CA ILE A 343 0.52 -17.34 -10.37
C ILE A 343 -0.04 -18.12 -11.56
N ASP A 344 0.40 -19.38 -11.66
CA ASP A 344 0.17 -20.23 -12.83
C ASP A 344 -0.84 -21.34 -12.55
N ASN A 345 -1.91 -21.38 -13.35
CA ASN A 345 -2.91 -22.44 -13.36
C ASN A 345 -3.68 -22.57 -12.03
N PHE A 346 -4.04 -21.42 -11.45
CA PHE A 346 -4.98 -21.35 -10.34
C PHE A 346 -6.41 -21.23 -10.87
N ASP A 347 -7.34 -21.93 -10.24
CA ASP A 347 -8.77 -21.83 -10.54
C ASP A 347 -9.54 -21.58 -9.23
N GLY A 348 -10.05 -20.37 -9.06
CA GLY A 348 -10.64 -19.88 -7.82
C GLY A 348 -9.58 -19.54 -6.77
N LEU A 349 -9.06 -18.31 -6.80
CA LEU A 349 -8.09 -17.79 -5.83
C LEU A 349 -8.49 -16.37 -5.43
N THR A 350 -8.45 -16.06 -4.13
CA THR A 350 -8.53 -14.68 -3.62
C THR A 350 -7.23 -14.32 -2.93
N ILE A 351 -6.62 -13.20 -3.32
CA ILE A 351 -5.48 -12.58 -2.64
C ILE A 351 -5.95 -11.23 -2.14
N PHE A 352 -5.88 -10.99 -0.83
CA PHE A 352 -6.29 -9.71 -0.28
C PHE A 352 -5.51 -9.35 0.98
N SER A 353 -5.70 -8.14 1.48
CA SER A 353 -5.29 -7.74 2.82
C SER A 353 -6.46 -7.08 3.54
N ALA A 354 -6.54 -7.20 4.87
CA ALA A 354 -7.55 -6.48 5.65
C ALA A 354 -7.25 -4.97 5.76
N ASN A 355 -5.96 -4.58 5.69
CA ASN A 355 -5.46 -3.27 6.10
C ASN A 355 -4.73 -2.50 4.99
N GLY A 356 -4.95 -2.83 3.72
CA GLY A 356 -4.25 -2.16 2.62
C GLY A 356 -2.73 -2.42 2.53
N ALA A 357 -2.24 -3.61 2.92
CA ALA A 357 -0.82 -3.96 2.89
C ALA A 357 -0.13 -3.68 1.55
N THR A 358 1.13 -3.26 1.61
CA THR A 358 1.94 -2.88 0.46
C THR A 358 2.81 -4.04 -0.02
N ILE A 359 2.78 -4.31 -1.32
CA ILE A 359 3.66 -5.25 -2.00
C ILE A 359 4.75 -4.45 -2.71
N LYS A 360 6.02 -4.71 -2.36
CA LYS A 360 7.18 -3.98 -2.88
C LYS A 360 8.11 -4.87 -3.67
N HIS A 361 8.82 -4.28 -4.63
CA HIS A 361 9.94 -4.91 -5.35
C HIS A 361 9.61 -6.18 -6.17
N ALA A 362 8.35 -6.42 -6.53
CA ALA A 362 7.96 -7.60 -7.30
C ALA A 362 6.85 -7.36 -8.33
N ALA A 363 7.02 -8.00 -9.49
CA ALA A 363 6.01 -8.09 -10.54
C ALA A 363 5.19 -9.38 -10.40
N PHE A 364 3.86 -9.29 -10.48
CA PHE A 364 2.96 -10.43 -10.38
C PHE A 364 2.41 -10.80 -11.75
N THR A 365 2.52 -12.08 -12.12
CA THR A 365 1.98 -12.55 -13.38
C THR A 365 1.00 -13.70 -13.20
N PHE A 366 -0.26 -13.45 -13.55
CA PHE A 366 -1.34 -14.43 -13.56
C PHE A 366 -1.39 -15.09 -14.94
N LYS A 367 -1.11 -16.39 -15.00
CA LYS A 367 -1.02 -17.15 -16.26
C LYS A 367 -1.94 -18.36 -16.23
N ARG A 368 -2.76 -18.55 -17.27
CA ARG A 368 -3.66 -19.73 -17.37
C ARG A 368 -4.53 -19.89 -16.13
N SER A 369 -4.86 -18.78 -15.48
CA SER A 369 -5.60 -18.79 -14.24
C SER A 369 -7.03 -18.35 -14.51
N ASN A 370 -7.96 -18.89 -13.74
CA ASN A 370 -9.38 -18.60 -13.87
C ASN A 370 -9.93 -18.21 -12.51
N ASN A 371 -10.91 -17.30 -12.49
CA ASN A 371 -11.65 -16.95 -11.28
C ASN A 371 -10.70 -16.46 -10.16
N VAL A 372 -10.06 -15.32 -10.40
CA VAL A 372 -9.06 -14.73 -9.48
C VAL A 372 -9.54 -13.38 -8.96
N ILE A 373 -9.41 -13.16 -7.66
CA ILE A 373 -9.69 -11.89 -6.99
C ILE A 373 -8.40 -11.36 -6.35
N ILE A 374 -8.12 -10.07 -6.54
CA ILE A 374 -6.98 -9.34 -5.95
C ILE A 374 -7.53 -8.06 -5.33
N ARG A 375 -7.47 -7.92 -3.99
CA ARG A 375 -8.15 -6.81 -3.31
C ARG A 375 -7.38 -6.17 -2.17
N ASN A 376 -7.59 -4.87 -1.97
CA ASN A 376 -7.09 -4.12 -0.82
C ASN A 376 -5.58 -4.28 -0.58
N LEU A 377 -4.81 -4.10 -1.65
CA LEU A 377 -3.34 -4.16 -1.67
C LEU A 377 -2.78 -2.93 -2.36
N ALA A 378 -1.75 -2.34 -1.78
CA ALA A 378 -0.92 -1.34 -2.45
C ALA A 378 0.24 -2.03 -3.16
N PHE A 379 0.69 -1.47 -4.28
CA PHE A 379 1.80 -1.95 -5.09
C PHE A 379 2.75 -0.78 -5.34
N ASP A 380 3.97 -0.89 -4.80
CA ASP A 380 4.93 0.21 -4.79
C ASP A 380 6.38 -0.23 -5.07
N GLU A 381 7.26 0.76 -5.27
CA GLU A 381 8.71 0.61 -5.38
C GLU A 381 9.15 -0.27 -6.58
N LEU A 382 8.44 -0.19 -7.72
CA LEU A 382 8.77 -0.96 -8.94
C LEU A 382 9.18 -0.07 -10.13
N TRP A 383 9.76 1.09 -9.87
CA TRP A 383 10.26 2.01 -10.89
C TRP A 383 11.73 2.38 -10.65
N GLU A 384 12.49 2.55 -11.74
CA GLU A 384 13.81 3.17 -11.70
C GLU A 384 14.06 4.01 -12.95
N TRP A 385 15.04 4.90 -12.90
CA TRP A 385 15.43 5.74 -14.03
C TRP A 385 16.00 4.95 -15.21
N ASP A 386 15.54 5.26 -16.43
CA ASP A 386 16.00 4.55 -17.62
C ASP A 386 17.15 5.27 -18.37
N GLU A 387 18.40 4.98 -17.98
CA GLU A 387 19.57 5.29 -18.82
C GLU A 387 19.72 4.32 -20.00
N ALA A 388 19.40 3.05 -19.79
CA ALA A 388 19.76 1.97 -20.71
C ALA A 388 19.04 2.05 -22.06
N THR A 389 17.77 2.46 -22.05
CA THR A 389 16.96 2.68 -23.24
C THR A 389 16.60 4.15 -23.46
N LYS A 390 17.35 5.07 -22.83
CA LYS A 390 17.27 6.51 -23.10
C LYS A 390 15.91 7.14 -22.79
N GLY A 391 15.23 6.66 -21.75
CA GLY A 391 13.91 7.12 -21.31
C GLY A 391 12.74 6.47 -22.04
N ASN A 392 12.98 5.42 -22.84
CA ASN A 392 11.90 4.65 -23.47
C ASN A 392 11.24 3.69 -22.50
N TYR A 393 11.97 3.25 -21.46
CA TYR A 393 11.53 2.22 -20.51
C TYR A 393 11.16 0.91 -21.22
N ASP A 394 12.08 0.41 -22.06
CA ASP A 394 11.88 -0.79 -22.91
C ASP A 394 12.88 -1.93 -22.56
N LYS A 395 13.47 -1.91 -21.36
CA LYS A 395 14.45 -2.92 -20.93
C LYS A 395 13.99 -3.80 -19.78
N ASN A 396 13.47 -3.19 -18.71
CA ASN A 396 13.30 -3.91 -17.45
C ASN A 396 12.01 -4.73 -17.43
N ASP A 397 11.01 -4.34 -18.23
CA ASP A 397 9.71 -5.02 -18.38
C ASP A 397 9.05 -5.30 -17.02
N TRP A 398 9.13 -4.35 -16.08
CA TRP A 398 8.51 -4.48 -14.76
C TRP A 398 7.11 -3.87 -14.78
N ASP A 399 6.11 -4.73 -14.76
CA ASP A 399 4.70 -4.41 -14.56
C ASP A 399 4.26 -4.90 -13.17
N TYR A 400 3.43 -4.15 -12.44
CA TYR A 400 2.93 -4.66 -11.15
C TYR A 400 2.09 -5.91 -11.32
N ILE A 401 1.09 -5.87 -12.22
CA ILE A 401 0.25 -7.02 -12.53
C ILE A 401 0.21 -7.23 -14.05
N THR A 402 0.45 -8.46 -14.47
CA THR A 402 0.18 -8.91 -15.83
C THR A 402 -0.80 -10.09 -15.80
N VAL A 403 -1.91 -9.97 -16.52
CA VAL A 403 -2.89 -11.03 -16.74
C VAL A 403 -2.68 -11.62 -18.14
N GLU A 404 -2.33 -12.89 -18.23
CA GLU A 404 -1.99 -13.57 -19.49
C GLU A 404 -2.78 -14.87 -19.66
N ASN A 405 -3.49 -15.01 -20.78
CA ASN A 405 -4.28 -16.21 -21.09
C ASN A 405 -5.11 -16.68 -19.89
N SER A 406 -5.79 -15.75 -19.24
CA SER A 406 -6.53 -15.96 -17.99
C SER A 406 -7.95 -15.40 -18.14
N SER A 407 -8.89 -15.91 -17.35
CA SER A 407 -10.30 -15.51 -17.43
C SER A 407 -10.89 -15.21 -16.06
N ASN A 408 -11.88 -14.32 -16.01
CA ASN A 408 -12.65 -14.04 -14.78
C ASN A 408 -11.72 -13.53 -13.66
N VAL A 409 -11.17 -12.32 -13.85
CA VAL A 409 -10.21 -11.69 -12.94
C VAL A 409 -10.77 -10.37 -12.42
N TRP A 410 -10.81 -10.21 -11.11
CA TRP A 410 -11.25 -8.98 -10.46
C TRP A 410 -10.11 -8.37 -9.64
N ILE A 411 -9.73 -7.14 -9.99
CA ILE A 411 -8.76 -6.33 -9.26
C ILE A 411 -9.55 -5.16 -8.67
N ASP A 412 -9.60 -5.07 -7.36
CA ASP A 412 -10.50 -4.12 -6.70
C ASP A 412 -9.92 -3.50 -5.43
N HIS A 413 -10.15 -2.21 -5.19
CA HIS A 413 -9.54 -1.49 -4.06
C HIS A 413 -8.04 -1.66 -3.98
N ALA A 414 -7.34 -1.60 -5.10
CA ALA A 414 -5.88 -1.65 -5.13
C ALA A 414 -5.31 -0.24 -5.35
N THR A 415 -4.12 0.02 -4.79
CA THR A 415 -3.36 1.25 -5.08
C THR A 415 -2.10 0.88 -5.85
N PHE A 416 -1.83 1.54 -6.97
CA PHE A 416 -0.64 1.33 -7.79
C PHE A 416 0.15 2.62 -7.91
N HIS A 417 1.41 2.59 -7.49
CA HIS A 417 2.33 3.70 -7.59
C HIS A 417 3.14 3.64 -8.90
N LYS A 418 4.33 4.23 -8.92
CA LYS A 418 5.21 4.27 -10.09
C LYS A 418 5.71 2.88 -10.47
N ALA A 419 5.59 2.53 -11.75
CA ALA A 419 6.17 1.31 -12.34
C ALA A 419 7.09 1.66 -13.51
N TYR A 420 8.14 0.86 -13.71
CA TYR A 420 9.05 1.02 -14.84
C TYR A 420 8.30 0.94 -16.17
N ASP A 421 7.42 -0.05 -16.36
CA ASP A 421 6.59 -0.22 -17.55
C ASP A 421 5.09 0.03 -17.23
N GLY A 422 4.23 -0.98 -17.27
CA GLY A 422 2.78 -0.89 -17.03
C GLY A 422 2.36 -1.05 -15.57
N LEU A 423 1.13 -0.64 -15.25
CA LEU A 423 0.53 -0.84 -13.93
C LEU A 423 -0.20 -2.17 -13.87
N VAL A 424 -1.23 -2.31 -14.72
CA VAL A 424 -1.99 -3.55 -14.89
C VAL A 424 -2.19 -3.82 -16.37
N ASP A 425 -1.55 -4.87 -16.87
CA ASP A 425 -1.56 -5.26 -18.27
C ASP A 425 -2.41 -6.51 -18.49
N VAL A 426 -3.23 -6.51 -19.55
CA VAL A 426 -4.13 -7.62 -19.91
C VAL A 426 -3.78 -8.11 -21.31
N LYS A 427 -3.30 -9.34 -21.43
CA LYS A 427 -2.60 -9.85 -22.62
C LYS A 427 -3.08 -11.25 -22.98
N LYS A 428 -2.73 -11.68 -24.20
CA LYS A 428 -2.90 -13.05 -24.72
C LYS A 428 -4.34 -13.57 -24.60
N GLY A 429 -5.31 -12.80 -25.12
CA GLY A 429 -6.73 -13.18 -25.14
C GLY A 429 -7.37 -13.38 -23.76
N SER A 430 -6.89 -12.70 -22.73
CA SER A 430 -7.51 -12.79 -21.40
C SER A 430 -8.89 -12.11 -21.41
N THR A 431 -9.89 -12.77 -20.84
CA THR A 431 -11.30 -12.36 -20.90
C THR A 431 -11.90 -12.18 -19.52
N GLY A 432 -13.06 -11.52 -19.41
CA GLY A 432 -13.74 -11.41 -18.13
C GLY A 432 -12.92 -10.67 -17.06
N VAL A 433 -12.29 -9.54 -17.40
CA VAL A 433 -11.49 -8.77 -16.43
C VAL A 433 -12.27 -7.55 -15.95
N THR A 434 -12.31 -7.31 -14.65
CA THR A 434 -12.80 -6.05 -14.06
C THR A 434 -11.71 -5.45 -13.19
N ILE A 435 -11.42 -4.17 -13.37
CA ILE A 435 -10.55 -3.36 -12.50
C ILE A 435 -11.41 -2.24 -11.93
N SER A 436 -11.66 -2.26 -10.62
CA SER A 436 -12.60 -1.34 -9.98
C SER A 436 -12.08 -0.70 -8.71
N TRP A 437 -12.66 0.45 -8.34
CA TRP A 437 -12.38 1.13 -7.07
C TRP A 437 -10.88 1.26 -6.75
N SER A 438 -10.04 1.38 -7.77
CA SER A 438 -8.59 1.32 -7.63
C SER A 438 -7.97 2.68 -7.91
N SER A 439 -6.89 2.98 -7.20
CA SER A 439 -6.14 4.23 -7.33
C SER A 439 -4.83 3.97 -8.07
N PHE A 440 -4.56 4.77 -9.10
CA PHE A 440 -3.34 4.72 -9.90
C PHE A 440 -2.69 6.08 -9.79
N VAL A 441 -1.52 6.18 -9.16
CA VAL A 441 -0.93 7.46 -8.77
C VAL A 441 0.54 7.57 -9.18
N GLY A 442 0.95 8.78 -9.54
CA GLY A 442 2.36 9.14 -9.65
C GLY A 442 3.07 9.24 -8.29
N ASP A 443 4.32 9.70 -8.33
CA ASP A 443 5.11 10.07 -7.15
C ASP A 443 4.66 11.44 -6.59
N ASP A 444 4.67 11.58 -5.26
CA ASP A 444 4.21 12.78 -4.55
C ASP A 444 5.22 13.95 -4.59
N GLN A 445 6.42 13.73 -5.14
CA GLN A 445 7.53 14.69 -5.22
C GLN A 445 8.05 15.16 -3.85
N GLY A 446 7.72 14.42 -2.80
CA GLY A 446 8.22 14.68 -1.45
C GLY A 446 9.76 14.63 -1.39
N PRO A 447 10.40 15.29 -0.41
CA PRO A 447 11.86 15.35 -0.31
C PRO A 447 12.53 13.97 -0.14
N ASN A 448 11.77 12.97 0.31
CA ASN A 448 12.19 11.57 0.46
C ASN A 448 11.37 10.60 -0.41
N SER A 449 10.60 11.11 -1.39
CA SER A 449 9.82 10.27 -2.29
C SER A 449 10.70 9.32 -3.09
N TRP A 450 10.10 8.26 -3.65
CA TRP A 450 10.85 7.26 -4.41
C TRP A 450 11.59 7.88 -5.61
N VAL A 451 10.92 8.75 -6.36
CA VAL A 451 11.56 9.47 -7.47
C VAL A 451 12.62 10.44 -6.96
N THR A 452 12.40 11.12 -5.84
CA THR A 452 13.40 12.04 -5.28
C THR A 452 14.66 11.29 -4.81
N GLN A 453 14.51 10.12 -4.19
CA GLN A 453 15.63 9.25 -3.83
C GLN A 453 16.44 8.83 -5.06
N GLN A 454 15.76 8.40 -6.13
CA GLN A 454 16.41 8.10 -7.41
C GLN A 454 17.20 9.30 -7.93
N ILE A 455 16.56 10.46 -8.07
CA ILE A 455 17.19 11.63 -8.68
C ILE A 455 18.34 12.17 -7.82
N ASN A 456 18.25 12.10 -6.49
CA ASN A 456 19.35 12.46 -5.60
C ASN A 456 20.58 11.55 -5.82
N ALA A 457 20.38 10.25 -6.04
CA ALA A 457 21.47 9.34 -6.37
C ALA A 457 22.12 9.66 -7.74
N LEU A 458 21.32 10.02 -8.74
CA LEU A 458 21.84 10.46 -10.05
C LEU A 458 22.62 11.78 -9.93
N GLU A 459 22.09 12.74 -9.18
CA GLU A 459 22.72 14.06 -8.95
C GLU A 459 24.07 13.93 -8.24
N ALA A 460 24.20 13.00 -7.30
CA ALA A 460 25.46 12.73 -6.59
C ALA A 460 26.56 12.14 -7.50
N ASN A 461 26.20 11.48 -8.61
CA ASN A 461 27.15 10.87 -9.53
C ASN A 461 26.76 11.11 -11.01
N LYS A 462 26.53 12.37 -11.38
CA LYS A 462 26.07 12.76 -12.73
C LYS A 462 26.84 12.11 -13.87
N SER A 463 28.17 12.04 -13.77
CA SER A 463 29.03 11.50 -14.82
C SER A 463 28.75 10.04 -15.17
N ALA A 464 28.16 9.27 -14.25
CA ALA A 464 27.78 7.88 -14.50
C ALA A 464 26.44 7.73 -15.26
N TYR A 465 25.68 8.81 -15.41
CA TYR A 465 24.31 8.80 -15.95
C TYR A 465 24.19 9.80 -17.12
N PRO A 466 24.58 9.40 -18.35
CA PRO A 466 24.73 10.32 -19.48
C PRO A 466 23.45 11.06 -19.90
N MET A 467 22.27 10.42 -19.82
CA MET A 467 21.00 11.08 -20.09
C MET A 467 20.71 12.12 -19.02
N TYR A 468 20.77 11.74 -17.73
CA TYR A 468 20.56 12.67 -16.62
C TYR A 468 21.53 13.87 -16.67
N ALA A 469 22.83 13.61 -16.87
CA ALA A 469 23.84 14.65 -17.01
C ALA A 469 23.55 15.62 -18.17
N TYR A 470 23.04 15.11 -19.30
CA TYR A 470 22.67 15.94 -20.43
C TYR A 470 21.45 16.83 -20.14
N LEU A 471 20.41 16.29 -19.47
CA LEU A 471 19.25 17.07 -19.03
C LEU A 471 19.64 18.22 -18.09
N ARG A 472 20.60 17.97 -17.18
CA ARG A 472 21.14 18.96 -16.24
C ARG A 472 22.11 19.96 -16.88
N SER A 473 22.65 19.67 -18.07
CA SER A 473 23.64 20.50 -18.75
C SER A 473 23.02 21.77 -19.34
N ASN A 474 23.85 22.77 -19.69
CA ASN A 474 23.40 23.99 -20.37
C ASN A 474 22.75 23.75 -21.75
N ALA A 475 22.88 22.54 -22.32
CA ALA A 475 22.21 22.20 -23.58
C ALA A 475 20.68 22.09 -23.42
N VAL A 476 20.20 21.68 -22.24
CA VAL A 476 18.77 21.59 -21.92
C VAL A 476 18.41 22.54 -20.77
N GLY A 477 19.19 22.54 -19.69
CA GLY A 477 19.09 23.48 -18.59
C GLY A 477 18.00 23.15 -17.56
N MET A 478 17.56 21.89 -17.46
CA MET A 478 16.56 21.50 -16.46
C MET A 478 17.18 21.46 -15.06
N SER A 479 16.50 22.02 -14.06
CA SER A 479 16.87 21.86 -12.64
C SER A 479 16.63 20.43 -12.16
N LYS A 480 17.17 20.09 -10.97
CA LYS A 480 16.91 18.78 -10.35
C LYS A 480 15.42 18.60 -10.07
N GLU A 481 14.77 19.64 -9.56
CA GLU A 481 13.36 19.70 -9.20
C GLU A 481 12.46 19.56 -10.44
N GLN A 482 12.84 20.19 -11.56
CA GLN A 482 12.13 19.99 -12.82
C GLN A 482 12.21 18.55 -13.33
N ILE A 483 13.35 17.87 -13.14
CA ILE A 483 13.49 16.46 -13.52
C ILE A 483 12.66 15.58 -12.60
N ILE A 484 12.66 15.82 -11.28
CA ILE A 484 11.79 15.11 -10.32
C ILE A 484 10.33 15.27 -10.74
N ALA A 485 9.86 16.50 -10.96
CA ALA A 485 8.47 16.77 -11.32
C ALA A 485 8.06 16.09 -12.64
N VAL A 486 8.92 16.09 -13.66
CA VAL A 486 8.63 15.41 -14.93
C VAL A 486 8.68 13.88 -14.78
N ALA A 487 9.56 13.35 -13.95
CA ALA A 487 9.67 11.91 -13.70
C ALA A 487 8.57 11.38 -12.76
N ALA A 488 7.89 12.26 -12.01
CA ALA A 488 6.91 11.89 -10.99
C ALA A 488 5.64 11.25 -11.56
N SER A 489 5.17 11.70 -12.72
CA SER A 489 3.99 11.09 -13.36
C SER A 489 4.31 9.68 -13.89
N GLN A 490 3.33 8.77 -13.82
CA GLN A 490 3.47 7.41 -14.34
C GLN A 490 3.33 7.40 -15.86
N LYS A 491 4.24 6.70 -16.56
CA LYS A 491 4.32 6.77 -18.03
C LYS A 491 3.21 5.98 -18.73
N LYS A 492 2.90 4.78 -18.24
CA LYS A 492 2.03 3.81 -18.91
C LYS A 492 1.06 3.22 -17.87
N GLY A 493 -0.24 3.33 -18.11
CA GLY A 493 -1.30 2.71 -17.31
C GLY A 493 -1.53 1.24 -17.70
N HIS A 494 -2.53 1.00 -18.56
CA HIS A 494 -3.00 -0.34 -18.95
C HIS A 494 -2.73 -0.67 -20.42
N LEU A 495 -1.86 -1.65 -20.68
CA LEU A 495 -1.77 -2.25 -22.01
C LEU A 495 -2.73 -3.44 -22.12
N ILE A 496 -3.77 -3.28 -22.94
CA ILE A 496 -4.76 -4.32 -23.22
C ILE A 496 -4.53 -4.81 -24.65
N GLY A 497 -3.82 -5.93 -24.78
CA GLY A 497 -3.32 -6.44 -26.05
C GLY A 497 -1.92 -5.90 -26.38
N ALA A 498 -0.89 -6.70 -26.10
CA ALA A 498 0.51 -6.25 -26.24
C ALA A 498 1.09 -6.44 -27.65
N THR A 499 0.67 -7.48 -28.37
CA THR A 499 1.20 -7.80 -29.69
C THR A 499 0.28 -7.26 -30.76
N GLU A 500 0.82 -6.49 -31.70
CA GLU A 500 0.11 -5.93 -32.84
C GLU A 500 -0.50 -7.04 -33.72
N PHE A 501 -1.77 -6.89 -34.09
CA PHE A 501 -2.57 -7.80 -34.91
C PHE A 501 -2.60 -9.27 -34.45
N ALA A 502 -2.28 -9.54 -33.19
CA ALA A 502 -2.47 -10.88 -32.64
C ALA A 502 -3.96 -11.24 -32.67
N SER A 503 -4.27 -12.44 -33.17
CA SER A 503 -5.67 -12.86 -33.38
C SER A 503 -6.45 -12.95 -32.07
N ASP A 504 -5.77 -13.30 -30.98
CA ASP A 504 -6.32 -13.39 -29.62
C ASP A 504 -6.59 -12.01 -28.99
N ASN A 505 -6.18 -10.90 -29.62
CA ASN A 505 -6.58 -9.58 -29.14
C ASN A 505 -8.10 -9.37 -29.24
N ALA A 506 -8.76 -10.01 -30.20
CA ALA A 506 -10.21 -9.90 -30.39
C ALA A 506 -11.01 -10.47 -29.21
N ASP A 507 -10.40 -11.37 -28.43
CA ASP A 507 -11.03 -12.01 -27.27
C ASP A 507 -10.96 -11.13 -26.00
N LEU A 508 -10.11 -10.10 -25.98
CA LEU A 508 -9.88 -9.28 -24.79
C LEU A 508 -11.17 -8.57 -24.35
N GLU A 509 -11.54 -8.74 -23.07
CA GLU A 509 -12.72 -8.14 -22.47
C GLU A 509 -12.38 -7.55 -21.09
N VAL A 510 -12.45 -6.23 -20.97
CA VAL A 510 -12.05 -5.52 -19.74
C VAL A 510 -13.07 -4.44 -19.34
N THR A 511 -13.45 -4.42 -18.08
CA THR A 511 -14.22 -3.33 -17.47
C THR A 511 -13.33 -2.51 -16.55
N LEU A 512 -13.38 -1.19 -16.65
CA LEU A 512 -12.72 -0.25 -15.74
C LEU A 512 -13.81 0.61 -15.10
N HIS A 513 -13.93 0.63 -13.77
CA HIS A 513 -14.90 1.55 -13.17
C HIS A 513 -14.53 2.05 -11.79
N HIS A 514 -14.95 3.28 -11.46
CA HIS A 514 -14.67 3.89 -10.16
C HIS A 514 -13.17 3.93 -9.84
N ASN A 515 -12.34 4.04 -10.89
CA ASN A 515 -10.88 4.13 -10.75
C ASN A 515 -10.44 5.60 -10.79
N TYR A 516 -9.49 5.95 -9.92
CA TYR A 516 -8.87 7.26 -9.88
C TYR A 516 -7.47 7.18 -10.48
N TYR A 517 -7.25 7.86 -11.61
CA TYR A 517 -5.96 7.95 -12.28
C TYR A 517 -5.37 9.35 -12.06
N LYS A 518 -4.39 9.45 -11.16
CA LYS A 518 -3.68 10.69 -10.84
C LYS A 518 -2.30 10.71 -11.48
N ASP A 519 -2.08 11.69 -12.34
CA ASP A 519 -0.78 11.92 -12.97
C ASP A 519 -0.27 10.71 -13.78
N ILE A 520 -1.19 10.09 -14.55
CA ILE A 520 -0.94 8.95 -15.44
C ILE A 520 -0.93 9.43 -16.89
N GLN A 521 0.21 9.34 -17.57
CA GLN A 521 0.43 10.02 -18.86
C GLN A 521 -0.25 9.39 -20.07
N ASP A 522 -0.47 8.08 -20.05
CA ASP A 522 -0.87 7.30 -21.22
C ASP A 522 -1.59 6.01 -20.82
N ARG A 523 -2.36 5.45 -21.75
CA ARG A 523 -3.02 4.14 -21.63
C ARG A 523 -4.05 4.06 -20.49
N MET A 524 -5.14 4.84 -20.56
CA MET A 524 -6.29 4.73 -19.64
C MET A 524 -7.59 4.30 -20.35
N PRO A 525 -7.66 3.11 -20.99
CA PRO A 525 -6.59 2.17 -21.28
C PRO A 525 -5.99 2.37 -22.70
N ARG A 526 -5.05 1.51 -23.11
CA ARG A 526 -4.68 1.32 -24.52
C ARG A 526 -5.08 -0.08 -24.98
N LEU A 527 -6.11 -0.16 -25.83
CA LEU A 527 -6.68 -1.39 -26.36
C LEU A 527 -6.22 -1.69 -27.79
N ARG A 528 -5.96 -2.97 -28.06
CA ARG A 528 -5.96 -3.57 -29.41
C ARG A 528 -7.08 -4.61 -29.52
N GLY A 529 -7.84 -4.57 -30.61
CA GLY A 529 -8.75 -5.66 -30.99
C GLY A 529 -10.06 -5.78 -30.20
N GLY A 530 -10.02 -6.14 -28.91
CA GLY A 530 -11.18 -6.60 -28.14
C GLY A 530 -12.20 -5.52 -27.73
N ASN A 531 -12.74 -5.64 -26.53
CA ASN A 531 -13.76 -4.77 -25.94
C ASN A 531 -13.30 -4.23 -24.58
N VAL A 532 -13.41 -2.91 -24.41
CA VAL A 532 -13.23 -2.23 -23.12
C VAL A 532 -14.45 -1.37 -22.84
N HIS A 533 -15.00 -1.50 -21.65
CA HIS A 533 -15.97 -0.57 -21.11
C HIS A 533 -15.38 0.13 -19.88
N ALA A 534 -15.22 1.45 -19.97
CA ALA A 534 -14.79 2.29 -18.88
C ALA A 534 -15.93 3.21 -18.45
N TYR A 535 -16.33 3.20 -17.18
CA TYR A 535 -17.37 4.11 -16.68
C TYR A 535 -17.07 4.60 -15.28
N ASN A 536 -17.52 5.82 -14.97
CA ASN A 536 -17.22 6.46 -13.70
C ASN A 536 -15.73 6.40 -13.33
N ILE A 537 -14.83 6.67 -14.29
CA ILE A 537 -13.41 6.83 -14.01
C ILE A 537 -13.02 8.31 -13.99
N VAL A 538 -11.93 8.63 -13.31
CA VAL A 538 -11.38 9.99 -13.26
C VAL A 538 -9.94 9.96 -13.75
N MET A 539 -9.65 10.66 -14.83
CA MET A 539 -8.29 10.93 -15.33
C MET A 539 -7.88 12.33 -14.89
N ASP A 540 -7.19 12.45 -13.76
CA ASP A 540 -6.74 13.72 -13.19
C ASP A 540 -5.25 13.95 -13.46
N ASN A 541 -4.97 14.65 -14.56
CA ASN A 541 -3.64 15.08 -14.98
C ASN A 541 -3.49 16.60 -14.98
N ALA A 542 -4.33 17.34 -14.24
CA ALA A 542 -4.30 18.80 -14.24
C ALA A 542 -2.93 19.35 -13.82
N ALA A 543 -2.34 18.79 -12.76
CA ALA A 543 -1.01 19.18 -12.29
C ALA A 543 0.09 18.78 -13.30
N THR A 544 0.05 17.54 -13.80
CA THR A 544 0.96 17.05 -14.84
C THR A 544 0.90 17.89 -16.12
N TRP A 545 -0.26 18.42 -16.50
CA TRP A 545 -0.41 19.31 -17.64
C TRP A 545 0.31 20.65 -17.45
N GLU A 546 0.22 21.27 -16.26
CA GLU A 546 0.97 22.49 -15.95
C GLU A 546 2.50 22.24 -16.02
N LEU A 547 2.96 21.08 -15.54
CA LEU A 547 4.36 20.69 -15.67
C LEU A 547 4.80 20.54 -17.13
N LYS A 548 3.96 19.95 -17.98
CA LYS A 548 4.24 19.80 -19.42
C LYS A 548 4.44 21.16 -20.10
N LYS A 549 3.62 22.16 -19.76
CA LYS A 549 3.74 23.53 -20.31
C LYS A 549 5.08 24.20 -19.95
N ASN A 550 5.68 23.81 -18.83
CA ASN A 550 6.99 24.31 -18.41
C ASN A 550 8.17 23.68 -19.16
N ILE A 551 7.96 22.59 -19.92
CA ILE A 551 8.96 22.02 -20.81
C ILE A 551 8.93 22.77 -22.14
N THR A 552 9.83 23.74 -22.31
CA THR A 552 9.86 24.60 -23.50
C THR A 552 10.14 23.81 -24.79
N SER A 553 9.75 24.38 -25.95
CA SER A 553 10.05 23.79 -27.25
C SER A 553 11.55 23.65 -27.52
N SER A 554 12.38 24.57 -27.00
CA SER A 554 13.85 24.48 -27.11
C SER A 554 14.41 23.32 -26.28
N MET A 555 13.92 23.12 -25.05
CA MET A 555 14.27 21.96 -24.21
C MET A 555 13.88 20.66 -24.92
N SER A 556 12.62 20.55 -25.36
CA SER A 556 12.12 19.36 -26.05
C SER A 556 12.94 19.02 -27.31
N LYS A 557 13.32 20.04 -28.09
CA LYS A 557 14.18 19.89 -29.27
C LYS A 557 15.59 19.45 -28.90
N ALA A 558 16.18 20.01 -27.84
CA ALA A 558 17.52 19.64 -27.38
C ALA A 558 17.59 18.20 -26.84
N ILE A 559 16.55 17.76 -26.12
CA ILE A 559 16.40 16.40 -25.60
C ILE A 559 16.31 15.39 -26.75
N SER A 560 15.35 15.61 -27.66
CA SER A 560 15.11 14.71 -28.80
C SER A 560 16.26 14.69 -29.81
N ALA A 561 17.00 15.80 -30.00
CA ALA A 561 18.19 15.83 -30.84
C ALA A 561 19.33 14.90 -30.36
N LYS A 562 19.31 14.47 -29.09
CA LYS A 562 20.21 13.43 -28.56
C LYS A 562 19.61 12.02 -28.57
N GLY A 563 18.39 11.86 -29.06
CA GLY A 563 17.66 10.60 -29.03
C GLY A 563 17.25 10.20 -27.61
N TYR A 564 17.10 11.17 -26.70
CA TYR A 564 16.53 10.93 -25.38
C TYR A 564 15.02 11.17 -25.39
N HIS A 565 14.32 10.43 -24.54
CA HIS A 565 12.88 10.49 -24.37
C HIS A 565 12.57 10.97 -22.96
N PHE A 566 12.47 12.28 -22.78
CA PHE A 566 12.14 12.88 -21.49
C PHE A 566 11.11 14.00 -21.66
N GLY A 567 9.94 13.80 -21.06
CA GLY A 567 8.80 14.69 -21.17
C GLY A 567 7.49 13.98 -20.84
N ILE A 568 6.39 14.72 -20.95
CA ILE A 568 5.07 14.27 -20.51
C ILE A 568 4.21 13.94 -21.73
N THR A 569 3.83 12.67 -21.86
CA THR A 569 2.74 12.23 -22.74
C THR A 569 1.40 12.67 -22.12
N SER A 570 0.40 12.99 -22.92
CA SER A 570 -0.90 13.47 -22.41
C SER A 570 -2.04 12.85 -23.21
N ASN A 571 -2.24 11.55 -23.00
CA ASN A 571 -3.28 10.76 -23.63
C ASN A 571 -4.24 10.20 -22.58
N GLY A 572 -5.51 10.02 -22.97
CA GLY A 572 -6.51 9.31 -22.17
C GLY A 572 -6.71 7.87 -22.63
N ALA A 573 -7.94 7.57 -23.03
CA ALA A 573 -8.35 6.28 -23.57
C ALA A 573 -7.95 6.15 -25.05
N ILE A 574 -7.44 4.97 -25.42
CA ILE A 574 -6.91 4.68 -26.75
C ILE A 574 -7.47 3.37 -27.26
N SER A 575 -8.09 3.41 -28.44
CA SER A 575 -8.58 2.23 -29.15
C SER A 575 -7.81 2.06 -30.46
N THR A 576 -7.27 0.88 -30.71
CA THR A 576 -6.51 0.57 -31.93
C THR A 576 -6.89 -0.79 -32.49
N GLU A 577 -6.53 -1.03 -33.75
CA GLU A 577 -6.62 -2.35 -34.39
C GLU A 577 -8.05 -2.94 -34.33
N SER A 578 -9.04 -2.09 -34.63
CA SER A 578 -10.48 -2.40 -34.53
C SER A 578 -11.03 -2.69 -33.13
N GLY A 579 -10.26 -2.41 -32.08
CA GLY A 579 -10.72 -2.35 -30.69
C GLY A 579 -12.01 -1.55 -30.51
N ALA A 580 -12.81 -1.88 -29.51
CA ALA A 580 -13.98 -1.10 -29.10
C ALA A 580 -13.78 -0.60 -27.67
N VAL A 581 -13.65 0.72 -27.48
CA VAL A 581 -13.57 1.36 -26.16
C VAL A 581 -14.78 2.28 -25.97
N LEU A 582 -15.61 2.02 -24.98
CA LEU A 582 -16.65 2.96 -24.54
C LEU A 582 -16.20 3.59 -23.23
N LEU A 583 -16.18 4.92 -23.17
CA LEU A 583 -16.00 5.69 -21.95
C LEU A 583 -17.32 6.38 -21.60
N GLU A 584 -17.83 6.25 -20.39
CA GLU A 584 -19.08 6.92 -20.01
C GLU A 584 -19.06 7.48 -18.59
N ASN A 585 -19.84 8.54 -18.35
CA ASN A 585 -20.07 9.09 -17.02
C ASN A 585 -18.77 9.37 -16.23
N SER A 586 -17.74 9.84 -16.94
CA SER A 586 -16.37 9.95 -16.43
C SER A 586 -15.90 11.41 -16.37
N VAL A 587 -14.75 11.63 -15.73
CA VAL A 587 -14.12 12.96 -15.62
C VAL A 587 -12.70 12.89 -16.17
N ILE A 588 -12.33 13.85 -17.02
CA ILE A 588 -11.00 13.98 -17.62
C ILE A 588 -10.48 15.40 -17.40
N LEU A 589 -9.36 15.54 -16.71
CA LEU A 589 -8.76 16.83 -16.34
C LEU A 589 -7.30 16.85 -16.83
N GLY A 590 -6.90 17.87 -17.59
CA GLY A 590 -5.50 18.06 -17.97
C GLY A 590 -4.96 17.02 -18.97
N VAL A 591 -5.82 16.45 -19.81
CA VAL A 591 -5.43 15.46 -20.83
C VAL A 591 -5.61 16.06 -22.23
N GLN A 592 -4.51 16.26 -22.96
CA GLN A 592 -4.54 16.90 -24.28
C GLN A 592 -5.23 16.05 -25.35
N TYR A 593 -5.04 14.74 -25.33
CA TYR A 593 -5.61 13.80 -26.28
C TYR A 593 -6.48 12.76 -25.55
N PRO A 594 -7.69 13.14 -25.11
CA PRO A 594 -8.51 12.31 -24.22
C PRO A 594 -8.97 11.01 -24.87
N LEU A 595 -9.38 11.04 -26.15
CA LEU A 595 -9.75 9.86 -26.93
C LEU A 595 -8.87 9.73 -28.17
N ARG A 596 -8.14 8.61 -28.29
CA ARG A 596 -7.32 8.32 -29.46
C ARG A 596 -7.75 7.05 -30.17
N ASN A 597 -7.73 7.07 -31.50
CA ASN A 597 -8.20 5.96 -32.33
C ASN A 597 -7.12 5.31 -33.19
N ASN A 598 -5.90 5.84 -33.26
CA ASN A 598 -4.79 5.26 -34.01
C ASN A 598 -3.45 5.75 -33.42
N GLN A 599 -2.49 4.84 -33.25
CA GLN A 599 -1.17 5.14 -32.67
C GLN A 599 0.00 4.78 -33.61
N ALA A 600 -0.27 4.34 -34.83
CA ALA A 600 0.75 3.97 -35.81
C ALA A 600 0.83 5.04 -36.92
N ASP A 601 -0.13 5.02 -37.83
CA ASP A 601 -0.21 5.91 -38.98
C ASP A 601 -1.69 6.16 -39.25
N GLU A 602 -2.10 7.43 -39.21
CA GLU A 602 -3.50 7.85 -39.34
C GLU A 602 -4.11 7.47 -40.70
N SER A 603 -3.27 7.28 -41.73
CA SER A 603 -3.69 6.85 -43.06
C SER A 603 -3.97 5.34 -43.15
N LYS A 604 -3.47 4.55 -42.19
CA LYS A 604 -3.60 3.09 -42.17
C LYS A 604 -4.79 2.66 -41.32
N SER A 605 -5.96 2.56 -41.97
CA SER A 605 -7.24 2.27 -41.33
C SER A 605 -7.33 0.93 -40.59
N ASN A 606 -6.43 -0.03 -40.88
CA ASN A 606 -6.34 -1.30 -40.14
C ASN A 606 -5.82 -1.11 -38.70
N TYR A 607 -5.03 -0.06 -38.43
CA TYR A 607 -4.60 0.31 -37.07
C TYR A 607 -5.65 1.10 -36.30
N THR A 608 -6.71 1.58 -36.98
CA THR A 608 -7.72 2.42 -36.36
C THR A 608 -8.70 1.59 -35.53
N GLY A 609 -8.93 1.97 -34.28
CA GLY A 609 -9.96 1.44 -33.39
C GLY A 609 -11.26 2.25 -33.39
N LYS A 610 -12.27 1.72 -32.72
CA LYS A 610 -13.57 2.34 -32.43
C LYS A 610 -13.56 2.83 -31.00
N ILE A 611 -13.90 4.09 -30.78
CA ILE A 611 -13.93 4.68 -29.44
C ILE A 611 -14.99 5.77 -29.36
N ALA A 612 -15.70 5.84 -28.24
CA ALA A 612 -16.68 6.87 -27.96
C ALA A 612 -16.63 7.27 -26.47
N ALA A 613 -17.02 8.52 -26.19
CA ALA A 613 -17.32 8.99 -24.85
C ALA A 613 -18.78 9.44 -24.75
N ILE A 614 -19.45 9.12 -23.65
CA ILE A 614 -20.84 9.51 -23.34
C ILE A 614 -20.89 10.22 -21.99
N ASP A 615 -21.64 11.31 -21.88
CA ASP A 615 -21.85 12.10 -20.66
C ASP A 615 -20.56 12.28 -19.82
N THR A 616 -19.50 12.77 -20.45
CA THR A 616 -18.17 12.86 -19.83
C THR A 616 -17.79 14.32 -19.60
N ILE A 617 -17.31 14.63 -18.39
CA ILE A 617 -16.74 15.94 -18.05
C ILE A 617 -15.30 15.99 -18.54
N TYR A 618 -14.94 17.06 -19.25
CA TYR A 618 -13.60 17.32 -19.76
C TYR A 618 -13.15 18.74 -19.43
N SER A 619 -11.92 18.89 -18.95
CA SER A 619 -11.30 20.19 -18.70
C SER A 619 -9.85 20.24 -19.14
N LEU A 620 -9.48 21.30 -19.87
CA LEU A 620 -8.11 21.59 -20.30
C LEU A 620 -7.92 23.11 -20.44
N ASP A 621 -6.82 23.65 -19.89
CA ASP A 621 -6.46 25.07 -19.97
C ASP A 621 -7.62 26.03 -19.61
N GLY A 622 -8.36 25.70 -18.54
CA GLY A 622 -9.48 26.50 -18.03
C GLY A 622 -10.78 26.40 -18.84
N SER A 623 -10.79 25.69 -19.98
CA SER A 623 -12.01 25.35 -20.71
C SER A 623 -12.68 24.13 -20.08
N SER A 624 -14.01 24.12 -20.01
CA SER A 624 -14.81 23.01 -19.49
C SER A 624 -15.87 22.57 -20.49
N PHE A 625 -16.11 21.26 -20.56
CA PHE A 625 -17.10 20.61 -21.42
C PHE A 625 -17.74 19.45 -20.66
N ARG A 626 -19.05 19.21 -20.85
CA ARG A 626 -19.73 17.97 -20.47
C ARG A 626 -20.60 17.56 -21.65
N GLY A 627 -20.44 16.33 -22.13
CA GLY A 627 -21.19 15.83 -23.27
C GLY A 627 -20.56 14.58 -23.88
N ASN A 628 -20.92 14.32 -25.13
CA ASN A 628 -20.53 13.13 -25.85
C ASN A 628 -19.38 13.42 -26.83
N SER A 629 -18.70 12.36 -27.28
CA SER A 629 -17.62 12.48 -28.27
C SER A 629 -18.10 12.82 -29.69
N ASP A 630 -19.37 12.55 -30.00
CA ASP A 630 -20.02 12.78 -31.29
C ASP A 630 -20.81 14.10 -31.36
N ASP A 631 -20.88 14.85 -30.25
CA ASP A 631 -21.41 16.20 -30.24
C ASP A 631 -20.63 17.11 -31.19
N ALA A 632 -21.32 18.07 -31.82
CA ALA A 632 -20.70 18.99 -32.75
C ALA A 632 -19.56 19.78 -32.08
N LYS A 633 -18.34 19.65 -32.63
CA LYS A 633 -17.10 20.28 -32.11
C LYS A 633 -16.72 19.82 -30.69
N SER A 634 -17.11 18.61 -30.30
CA SER A 634 -16.70 18.03 -29.02
C SER A 634 -15.17 18.00 -28.89
N PRO A 635 -14.59 18.46 -27.76
CA PRO A 635 -13.16 18.25 -27.48
C PRO A 635 -12.83 16.77 -27.20
N LEU A 636 -13.85 15.91 -27.06
CA LEU A 636 -13.72 14.47 -26.92
C LEU A 636 -13.80 13.72 -28.26
N SER A 637 -13.93 14.41 -29.41
CA SER A 637 -13.95 13.72 -30.70
C SER A 637 -12.66 12.92 -30.93
N PRO A 638 -12.73 11.62 -31.32
CA PRO A 638 -11.53 10.79 -31.42
C PRO A 638 -10.55 11.25 -32.50
N VAL A 639 -9.26 11.17 -32.19
CA VAL A 639 -8.16 11.59 -33.07
C VAL A 639 -7.06 10.51 -33.17
N PRO A 640 -6.20 10.51 -34.21
CA PRO A 640 -6.18 11.42 -35.36
C PRO A 640 -6.83 10.87 -36.63
N ALA A 641 -7.04 9.54 -36.71
CA ALA A 641 -7.51 8.90 -37.94
C ALA A 641 -8.99 9.17 -38.18
N SER A 642 -9.45 8.94 -39.42
CA SER A 642 -10.88 8.95 -39.74
C SER A 642 -11.67 8.03 -38.82
N LEU A 643 -12.80 8.52 -38.32
CA LEU A 643 -13.62 7.81 -37.34
C LEU A 643 -14.19 6.52 -37.91
N LYS A 644 -14.07 5.43 -37.16
CA LYS A 644 -14.92 4.25 -37.31
C LYS A 644 -16.08 4.41 -36.32
N PRO A 645 -17.35 4.35 -36.77
CA PRO A 645 -18.50 4.43 -35.87
C PRO A 645 -18.38 3.41 -34.74
N PHE A 646 -18.72 3.84 -33.53
CA PHE A 646 -18.65 2.96 -32.38
C PHE A 646 -19.63 1.79 -32.54
N SER A 647 -19.14 0.60 -32.20
CA SER A 647 -19.88 -0.64 -32.10
C SER A 647 -19.02 -1.59 -31.28
N TRP A 648 -19.63 -2.46 -30.48
CA TRP A 648 -18.89 -3.53 -29.83
C TRP A 648 -18.39 -4.57 -30.84
N ASN A 649 -17.31 -5.27 -30.50
CA ASN A 649 -16.84 -6.42 -31.27
C ASN A 649 -17.56 -7.67 -30.79
N GLY A 650 -18.35 -8.29 -31.67
CA GLY A 650 -19.06 -9.54 -31.36
C GLY A 650 -20.25 -9.41 -30.40
N LEU A 651 -20.57 -8.19 -29.92
CA LEU A 651 -21.65 -7.94 -28.98
C LEU A 651 -22.65 -6.93 -29.56
N THR A 652 -23.94 -7.11 -29.26
CA THR A 652 -24.98 -6.12 -29.56
C THR A 652 -25.18 -5.12 -28.42
N ALA A 653 -24.93 -5.55 -27.18
CA ALA A 653 -24.91 -4.76 -25.95
C ALA A 653 -23.94 -5.41 -24.96
N LEU A 654 -23.59 -4.69 -23.89
CA LEU A 654 -22.79 -5.26 -22.81
C LEU A 654 -23.52 -6.46 -22.17
N PRO A 655 -22.80 -7.55 -21.82
CA PRO A 655 -23.42 -8.76 -21.29
C PRO A 655 -23.71 -8.70 -19.77
N TYR A 656 -23.69 -7.50 -19.19
CA TYR A 656 -23.93 -7.26 -17.76
C TYR A 656 -24.68 -5.95 -17.55
N SER A 657 -25.34 -5.82 -16.39
CA SER A 657 -25.94 -4.58 -15.93
C SER A 657 -24.99 -3.83 -15.00
N TYR A 658 -25.10 -2.50 -14.99
CA TYR A 658 -24.36 -1.61 -14.12
C TYR A 658 -25.19 -0.33 -13.92
N THR A 659 -24.88 0.40 -12.86
CA THR A 659 -25.46 1.73 -12.61
C THR A 659 -24.33 2.73 -12.72
N ALA A 660 -24.42 3.65 -13.68
CA ALA A 660 -23.48 4.75 -13.79
C ALA A 660 -23.90 5.92 -12.90
N GLU A 661 -22.96 6.46 -12.12
CA GLU A 661 -23.14 7.66 -11.30
C GLU A 661 -23.02 8.93 -12.17
N ASP A 662 -23.54 10.07 -11.70
CA ASP A 662 -23.30 11.35 -12.37
C ASP A 662 -21.82 11.76 -12.22
N PRO A 663 -21.10 12.12 -13.30
CA PRO A 663 -19.70 12.53 -13.24
C PRO A 663 -19.43 13.80 -12.39
N ALA A 664 -20.42 14.65 -12.11
CA ALA A 664 -20.22 15.93 -11.42
C ALA A 664 -19.70 15.80 -9.97
N GLY A 665 -20.02 14.70 -9.28
CA GLY A 665 -19.54 14.40 -7.92
C GLY A 665 -18.43 13.34 -7.87
N LEU A 666 -18.09 12.75 -9.01
CA LEU A 666 -17.31 11.53 -9.07
C LEU A 666 -15.87 11.71 -8.54
N GLN A 667 -15.19 12.80 -8.88
CA GLN A 667 -13.83 13.03 -8.38
C GLN A 667 -13.81 13.07 -6.85
N ALA A 668 -14.74 13.79 -6.23
CA ALA A 668 -14.84 13.86 -4.77
C ALA A 668 -15.18 12.49 -4.16
N ARG A 669 -16.03 11.70 -4.81
CA ARG A 669 -16.39 10.35 -4.39
C ARG A 669 -15.20 9.39 -4.40
N LEU A 670 -14.35 9.46 -5.42
CA LEU A 670 -13.22 8.54 -5.58
C LEU A 670 -12.01 8.91 -4.72
N ILE A 671 -11.86 10.16 -4.28
CA ILE A 671 -10.78 10.58 -3.38
C ILE A 671 -11.21 10.68 -1.90
N SER A 672 -12.45 10.31 -1.58
CA SER A 672 -12.92 10.26 -0.19
C SER A 672 -12.26 9.11 0.58
N THR A 673 -12.43 9.11 1.90
CA THR A 673 -11.92 8.05 2.79
C THR A 673 -12.55 6.69 2.53
N SER A 674 -13.67 6.62 1.80
CA SER A 674 -14.31 5.38 1.33
C SER A 674 -14.24 5.25 -0.19
N GLY A 675 -13.30 5.95 -0.81
CA GLY A 675 -13.11 6.06 -2.25
C GLY A 675 -12.25 4.94 -2.82
N ALA A 676 -11.59 5.25 -3.93
CA ALA A 676 -10.76 4.30 -4.64
C ALA A 676 -9.39 4.09 -3.95
N GLY A 677 -8.92 2.85 -3.96
CA GLY A 677 -7.59 2.48 -3.48
C GLY A 677 -7.60 1.53 -2.29
N ALA A 678 -6.40 0.99 -2.01
CA ALA A 678 -6.16 0.17 -0.84
C ALA A 678 -6.21 1.00 0.45
N GLY A 679 -6.63 0.37 1.54
CA GLY A 679 -6.71 0.97 2.87
C GLY A 679 -7.84 1.98 3.07
N GLN A 680 -8.70 2.20 2.06
CA GLN A 680 -9.84 3.13 2.17
C GLN A 680 -11.02 2.48 2.90
N LEU A 681 -11.29 1.21 2.64
CA LEU A 681 -12.39 0.51 3.32
C LEU A 681 -11.89 -0.27 4.53
N SER A 682 -12.57 -0.07 5.66
CA SER A 682 -12.35 -0.85 6.88
C SER A 682 -13.41 -1.93 6.97
N TRP A 683 -13.04 -3.14 6.54
CA TRP A 683 -13.95 -4.28 6.41
C TRP A 683 -13.40 -5.51 7.13
N ALA A 684 -14.30 -6.33 7.66
CA ALA A 684 -13.92 -7.65 8.10
C ALA A 684 -13.45 -8.52 6.91
N PRO A 685 -12.56 -9.50 7.13
CA PRO A 685 -12.02 -10.37 6.08
C PRO A 685 -13.09 -10.99 5.17
N ALA A 686 -14.23 -11.40 5.72
CA ALA A 686 -15.30 -12.05 4.96
C ALA A 686 -15.87 -11.16 3.84
N GLN A 687 -15.95 -9.84 4.06
CA GLN A 687 -16.40 -8.88 3.07
C GLN A 687 -15.40 -8.78 1.90
N TRP A 688 -14.10 -8.84 2.17
CA TRP A 688 -13.09 -8.88 1.12
C TRP A 688 -13.18 -10.13 0.24
N LEU A 689 -13.70 -11.25 0.77
CA LEU A 689 -13.96 -12.48 0.02
C LEU A 689 -15.28 -12.45 -0.76
N ALA A 690 -16.20 -11.53 -0.42
CA ALA A 690 -17.49 -11.40 -1.08
C ALA A 690 -17.37 -10.66 -2.41
N THR A 691 -18.33 -10.89 -3.30
CA THR A 691 -18.45 -10.22 -4.60
C THR A 691 -19.75 -9.44 -4.75
N SER A 692 -20.64 -9.54 -3.76
CA SER A 692 -21.91 -8.81 -3.69
C SER A 692 -22.25 -8.53 -2.23
N TYR A 693 -22.81 -7.35 -1.98
CA TYR A 693 -23.26 -6.84 -0.69
C TYR A 693 -24.70 -6.37 -0.90
N ASN A 694 -25.66 -7.23 -0.59
CA ASN A 694 -27.10 -6.95 -0.63
C ASN A 694 -27.70 -7.28 0.72
#